data_AF-A0A7S1M854-F1
#
_entry.id   AF-A0A7S1M854-F1
#
_cell.length_a   1.000
_cell.length_b   1.000
_cell.length_c   1.000
_cell.angle_alpha   90.00
_cell.angle_beta   90.00
_cell.angle_gamma   90.00
#
_symmetry.space_group_name_H-M   'P 1'
#
loop_
_entity.id
_entity.type
_entity.pdbx_description
1 polymer ?
#
loop_
_entity_poly.entity_id
_entity_poly.type
_entity_poly.pdbx_seq_one_letter_code
_entity_poly.pdbx_strand_id
1 'polypeptide(L)'
;FMRVFMYGAAWLTRQAVVVVCGFHCTHPIPSMALVARMAPFMRVFMWTCGIQAAIAGKHLAALGIEGDTICGDPGIWRILTSDTSVEGVENIKWSLITAKADHYISSQKAAIKTLEAEIQGLDASIQAATEKEKAAPTTTQQLTELVHAASVIFGGVPPAQSSMCGKPRMQPRMQRGAYRKSQEAFKAAAAQLFNGEARFAGDFLQVCRDLLIGKQAEEGNYCVQLCQRFKDEAQQLSDGSVGALGGRASEDLMKQRSAAVEAVGKAKKDIAACGQAQDAFTKLEASIREHKGVADKRFDAVQDAEWALEDARWDLADLDESMKEEEAILQEILQKLEETGADVGSAKQSTREVLSREAALKAQVADTDAALAGVQQKMVAAKAADKVVEQLRSGVSAIAEKMHLLFDKAVLAPVRDLGIHETLELDDYFTKDAGALRSAGMVRETVDALDAFCKGDAKASFDAVADQIDLSPLCRIGDAAKIKLEVSAAVEGKVKSVRESIEQVKSWMDPFKGQERFTSEQIADFVAKGEPEGLRKVKGVYGSAGFYQYLKGWEIRGQFLQLIAKLKDVIGALDSSSSTLEAEMKKLHDELKDATEARETAENRLSQAGQIQGITEDIREMVQEKLDAMHEMSSKIKLSIEELERALEIARKNYAAARQAIQDAFKDATSFLESLPKEDPSVMLEAASAWTQQQVMTLKAELQSARIAHQAVKAKMAIARDD
;
A
#
# COMPACT_ATOMS: atom_id res chain seq x y z
N PHE A 1 -0.45 -15.46 13.59
CA PHE A 1 -1.39 -15.02 14.63
C PHE A 1 -2.82 -15.52 14.39
N MET A 2 -3.45 -15.28 13.22
CA MET A 2 -4.83 -15.74 12.94
C MET A 2 -5.03 -17.27 12.87
N ARG A 3 -4.02 -18.03 12.43
CA ARG A 3 -4.06 -19.52 12.45
C ARG A 3 -3.97 -20.11 13.86
N VAL A 4 -3.24 -19.47 14.78
CA VAL A 4 -3.13 -19.93 16.19
C VAL A 4 -4.46 -19.70 16.93
N PHE A 5 -5.18 -18.64 16.59
CA PHE A 5 -6.49 -18.33 17.18
C PHE A 5 -7.61 -19.28 16.72
N MET A 6 -7.60 -19.71 15.44
CA MET A 6 -8.62 -20.66 14.94
C MET A 6 -8.43 -22.08 15.49
N TYR A 7 -7.19 -22.56 15.66
CA TYR A 7 -6.93 -23.87 16.26
C TYR A 7 -7.20 -23.89 17.77
N GLY A 8 -6.99 -22.78 18.49
CA GLY A 8 -7.34 -22.65 19.91
C GLY A 8 -8.86 -22.71 20.18
N ALA A 9 -9.67 -22.09 19.32
CA ALA A 9 -11.13 -22.09 19.46
C ALA A 9 -11.77 -23.46 19.16
N ALA A 10 -11.21 -24.22 18.22
CA ALA A 10 -11.65 -25.58 17.89
C ALA A 10 -11.24 -26.62 18.95
N TRP A 11 -10.13 -26.39 19.66
CA TRP A 11 -9.68 -27.26 20.75
C TRP A 11 -10.50 -27.04 22.04
N LEU A 12 -10.85 -25.79 22.36
CA LEU A 12 -11.68 -25.46 23.53
C LEU A 12 -13.15 -25.89 23.38
N THR A 13 -13.70 -25.90 22.16
CA THR A 13 -15.06 -26.39 21.90
C THR A 13 -15.17 -27.92 21.94
N ARG A 14 -14.08 -28.66 21.69
CA ARG A 14 -14.06 -30.12 21.82
C ARG A 14 -13.94 -30.62 23.26
N GLN A 15 -13.31 -29.86 24.17
CA GLN A 15 -13.29 -30.24 25.59
C GLN A 15 -14.57 -29.87 26.35
N ALA A 16 -15.31 -28.85 25.89
CA ALA A 16 -16.56 -28.43 26.53
C ALA A 16 -17.75 -29.38 26.32
N VAL A 17 -17.66 -30.33 25.36
CA VAL A 17 -18.78 -31.24 25.01
C VAL A 17 -18.65 -32.64 25.65
N VAL A 18 -17.53 -32.97 26.31
CA VAL A 18 -17.32 -34.33 26.89
C VAL A 18 -17.53 -34.40 28.41
N VAL A 19 -17.78 -33.28 29.10
CA VAL A 19 -17.94 -33.30 30.57
C VAL A 19 -19.35 -32.87 31.00
N VAL A 20 -20.37 -33.62 30.57
CA VAL A 20 -21.65 -33.72 31.29
C VAL A 20 -22.18 -35.15 31.15
N CYS A 21 -21.73 -36.06 32.02
CA CYS A 21 -22.49 -37.22 32.52
C CYS A 21 -21.66 -38.02 33.55
N GLY A 22 -22.15 -38.10 34.80
CA GLY A 22 -21.88 -39.21 35.73
C GLY A 22 -20.88 -39.00 36.88
N PHE A 23 -21.43 -38.81 38.09
CA PHE A 23 -21.03 -39.27 39.46
C PHE A 23 -19.78 -40.17 39.59
N HIS A 24 -18.93 -40.20 40.65
CA HIS A 24 -18.95 -39.76 42.06
C HIS A 24 -17.52 -39.88 42.68
N CYS A 25 -17.32 -39.33 43.90
CA CYS A 25 -16.25 -39.59 44.90
C CYS A 25 -15.14 -38.53 45.15
N THR A 26 -15.39 -37.70 46.18
CA THR A 26 -14.57 -37.38 47.39
C THR A 26 -13.06 -37.07 47.29
N HIS A 27 -12.69 -35.78 47.39
CA HIS A 27 -11.81 -35.14 48.41
C HIS A 27 -11.54 -33.65 48.07
N PRO A 28 -11.13 -32.78 49.02
CA PRO A 28 -11.35 -31.33 48.94
C PRO A 28 -10.19 -30.53 48.32
N ILE A 29 -10.50 -29.50 47.53
CA ILE A 29 -9.58 -28.44 47.10
C ILE A 29 -10.21 -27.08 47.46
N PRO A 30 -9.45 -26.11 48.02
CA PRO A 30 -9.98 -24.83 48.46
C PRO A 30 -10.10 -23.78 47.33
N SER A 31 -11.04 -22.85 47.55
CA SER A 31 -11.15 -21.48 46.98
C SER A 31 -11.72 -21.28 45.56
N MET A 32 -13.05 -21.38 45.43
CA MET A 32 -13.85 -20.90 44.29
C MET A 32 -14.26 -19.39 44.36
N ALA A 33 -13.62 -18.58 45.20
CA ALA A 33 -14.08 -17.20 45.44
C ALA A 33 -13.63 -16.17 44.36
N LEU A 34 -12.62 -16.48 43.53
CA LEU A 34 -12.09 -15.53 42.54
C LEU A 34 -12.80 -15.61 41.17
N VAL A 35 -13.30 -16.79 40.80
CA VAL A 35 -13.93 -17.03 39.48
C VAL A 35 -15.36 -16.48 39.42
N ALA A 36 -16.08 -16.46 40.55
CA ALA A 36 -17.45 -15.94 40.61
C ALA A 36 -17.53 -14.40 40.47
N ARG A 37 -16.45 -13.66 40.75
CA ARG A 37 -16.42 -12.19 40.67
C ARG A 37 -16.06 -11.62 39.28
N MET A 38 -15.51 -12.43 38.37
CA MET A 38 -15.12 -11.96 37.02
C MET A 38 -16.13 -12.29 35.90
N ALA A 39 -17.08 -13.19 36.15
CA ALA A 39 -18.07 -13.62 35.16
C ALA A 39 -19.00 -12.49 34.62
N PRO A 40 -19.42 -11.47 35.40
CA PRO A 40 -20.25 -10.39 34.87
C PRO A 40 -19.44 -9.43 33.96
N PHE A 41 -18.17 -9.21 34.29
CA PHE A 41 -17.28 -8.32 33.54
C PHE A 41 -16.89 -8.90 32.17
N MET A 42 -16.63 -10.21 32.09
CA MET A 42 -16.35 -10.88 30.80
C MET A 42 -17.56 -10.93 29.88
N ARG A 43 -18.80 -11.06 30.41
CA ARG A 43 -20.01 -11.04 29.58
C ARG A 43 -20.30 -9.66 28.99
N VAL A 44 -20.08 -8.58 29.74
CA VAL A 44 -20.24 -7.21 29.22
C VAL A 44 -19.15 -6.90 28.19
N PHE A 45 -17.89 -7.28 28.44
CA PHE A 45 -16.78 -7.03 27.52
C PHE A 45 -16.87 -7.82 26.21
N MET A 46 -17.34 -9.08 26.24
CA MET A 46 -17.58 -9.86 25.01
C MET A 46 -18.80 -9.36 24.22
N TRP A 47 -19.82 -8.83 24.90
CA TRP A 47 -21.01 -8.29 24.21
C TRP A 47 -20.74 -6.93 23.56
N THR A 48 -19.98 -6.03 24.22
CA THR A 48 -19.59 -4.74 23.63
C THR A 48 -18.58 -4.89 22.49
N CYS A 49 -17.58 -5.78 22.61
CA CYS A 49 -16.64 -6.06 21.50
C CYS A 49 -17.32 -6.77 20.31
N GLY A 50 -18.27 -7.67 20.56
CA GLY A 50 -19.04 -8.33 19.50
C GLY A 50 -19.96 -7.36 18.74
N ILE A 51 -20.57 -6.41 19.45
CA ILE A 51 -21.46 -5.39 18.86
C ILE A 51 -20.65 -4.34 18.09
N GLN A 52 -19.48 -3.89 18.58
CA GLN A 52 -18.63 -2.94 17.84
C GLN A 52 -17.97 -3.57 16.59
N ALA A 53 -17.59 -4.85 16.63
CA ALA A 53 -17.09 -5.55 15.44
C ALA A 53 -18.20 -5.79 14.38
N ALA A 54 -19.42 -6.11 14.82
CA ALA A 54 -20.56 -6.31 13.92
C ALA A 54 -21.10 -4.98 13.33
N ILE A 55 -21.04 -3.88 14.07
CA ILE A 55 -21.42 -2.54 13.61
C ILE A 55 -20.37 -1.98 12.63
N ALA A 56 -19.07 -2.19 12.90
CA ALA A 56 -18.00 -1.81 11.97
C ALA A 56 -18.08 -2.60 10.64
N GLY A 57 -18.34 -3.91 10.69
CA GLY A 57 -18.53 -4.73 9.50
C GLY A 57 -19.78 -4.37 8.69
N LYS A 58 -20.89 -4.02 9.34
CA LYS A 58 -22.12 -3.57 8.65
C LYS A 58 -22.02 -2.17 8.06
N HIS A 59 -21.29 -1.24 8.70
CA HIS A 59 -21.08 0.10 8.14
C HIS A 59 -20.08 0.11 6.97
N LEU A 60 -19.04 -0.73 6.99
CA LEU A 60 -18.12 -0.88 5.86
C LEU A 60 -18.78 -1.52 4.63
N ALA A 61 -19.66 -2.52 4.84
CA ALA A 61 -20.47 -3.12 3.77
C ALA A 61 -21.52 -2.14 3.20
N ALA A 62 -22.08 -1.24 4.02
CA ALA A 62 -23.03 -0.22 3.58
C ALA A 62 -22.39 0.93 2.78
N LEU A 63 -21.05 1.06 2.80
CA LEU A 63 -20.29 2.04 2.02
C LEU A 63 -19.85 1.51 0.64
N GLY A 64 -20.23 0.29 0.25
CA GLY A 64 -19.86 -0.27 -1.06
C GLY A 64 -18.37 -0.57 -1.23
N ILE A 65 -17.60 -0.64 -0.13
CA ILE A 65 -16.20 -1.09 -0.14
C ILE A 65 -16.20 -2.62 -0.26
N GLU A 66 -16.57 -3.12 -1.44
CA GLU A 66 -16.43 -4.54 -1.77
C GLU A 66 -14.97 -4.85 -2.10
N GLY A 67 -14.26 -5.35 -1.10
CA GLY A 67 -13.09 -6.20 -1.28
C GLY A 67 -11.75 -5.56 -0.92
N ASP A 68 -10.90 -6.37 -0.30
CA ASP A 68 -9.50 -6.07 0.00
C ASP A 68 -8.63 -5.94 -1.27
N THR A 69 -9.10 -5.25 -2.30
CA THR A 69 -8.44 -5.16 -3.60
C THR A 69 -7.60 -3.89 -3.76
N ILE A 70 -6.46 -4.01 -4.44
CA ILE A 70 -5.70 -2.88 -5.00
C ILE A 70 -5.72 -3.12 -6.50
N CYS A 71 -6.02 -2.09 -7.31
CA CYS A 71 -6.23 -2.27 -8.74
C CYS A 71 -7.20 -3.43 -9.05
N GLY A 72 -8.31 -3.51 -8.31
CA GLY A 72 -9.31 -4.57 -8.47
C GLY A 72 -8.87 -6.00 -8.12
N ASP A 73 -7.63 -6.23 -7.64
CA ASP A 73 -7.14 -7.56 -7.27
C ASP A 73 -6.73 -7.64 -5.77
N PRO A 74 -7.36 -8.52 -4.96
CA PRO A 74 -6.96 -8.73 -3.56
C PRO A 74 -5.61 -9.45 -3.42
N GLY A 75 -5.15 -10.07 -4.50
CA GLY A 75 -3.84 -10.70 -4.60
C GLY A 75 -2.69 -9.71 -4.47
N ILE A 76 -2.82 -8.46 -4.95
CA ILE A 76 -1.76 -7.45 -4.80
C ILE A 76 -1.51 -7.17 -3.32
N TRP A 77 -2.58 -6.90 -2.56
CA TRP A 77 -2.47 -6.69 -1.12
C TRP A 77 -1.89 -7.91 -0.40
N ARG A 78 -2.32 -9.12 -0.79
CA ARG A 78 -1.79 -10.35 -0.22
C ARG A 78 -0.31 -10.54 -0.50
N ILE A 79 0.19 -10.18 -1.69
CA ILE A 79 1.63 -10.26 -2.01
C ILE A 79 2.42 -9.26 -1.15
N LEU A 80 1.92 -8.03 -0.98
CA LEU A 80 2.56 -7.01 -0.14
C LEU A 80 2.58 -7.38 1.34
N THR A 81 1.58 -8.14 1.81
CA THR A 81 1.36 -8.42 3.24
C THR A 81 1.65 -9.87 3.64
N SER A 82 1.95 -10.77 2.70
CA SER A 82 2.13 -12.20 3.00
C SER A 82 3.32 -12.47 3.91
N ASP A 83 4.35 -11.65 3.82
CA ASP A 83 5.53 -11.75 4.65
C ASP A 83 5.84 -10.39 5.29
N THR A 84 6.03 -10.40 6.60
CA THR A 84 6.34 -9.23 7.41
C THR A 84 7.80 -9.20 7.87
N SER A 85 8.58 -10.22 7.50
CA SER A 85 10.02 -10.24 7.70
C SER A 85 10.71 -9.32 6.67
N VAL A 86 11.94 -8.91 6.99
CA VAL A 86 12.78 -8.10 6.08
C VAL A 86 13.06 -8.88 4.79
N GLU A 87 13.43 -10.15 4.92
CA GLU A 87 13.63 -11.06 3.79
C GLU A 87 12.37 -11.19 2.93
N GLY A 88 11.20 -11.22 3.58
CA GLY A 88 9.91 -11.18 2.90
C GLY A 88 9.67 -9.92 2.08
N VAL A 89 10.05 -8.76 2.61
CA VAL A 89 9.95 -7.46 1.95
C VAL A 89 10.92 -7.36 0.76
N GLU A 90 12.16 -7.83 0.93
CA GLU A 90 13.16 -7.87 -0.14
C GLU A 90 12.77 -8.80 -1.28
N ASN A 91 12.02 -9.87 -0.98
CA ASN A 91 11.57 -10.88 -1.94
C ASN A 91 10.12 -10.69 -2.41
N ILE A 92 9.55 -9.48 -2.25
CA ILE A 92 8.25 -9.14 -2.82
C ILE A 92 8.30 -9.37 -4.34
N LYS A 93 7.28 -10.06 -4.87
CA LYS A 93 7.15 -10.35 -6.30
C LYS A 93 6.66 -9.12 -7.07
N TRP A 94 7.51 -8.09 -7.17
CA TRP A 94 7.19 -6.81 -7.80
C TRP A 94 6.69 -6.95 -9.23
N SER A 95 7.34 -7.79 -10.04
CA SER A 95 6.91 -8.07 -11.42
C SER A 95 5.47 -8.60 -11.51
N LEU A 96 5.05 -9.41 -10.53
CA LEU A 96 3.67 -9.91 -10.45
C LEU A 96 2.69 -8.81 -10.03
N ILE A 97 3.09 -7.91 -9.12
CA ILE A 97 2.27 -6.75 -8.73
C ILE A 97 2.08 -5.83 -9.94
N THR A 98 3.15 -5.46 -10.63
CA THR A 98 3.12 -4.60 -11.82
C THR A 98 2.26 -5.23 -12.92
N ALA A 99 2.46 -6.52 -13.22
CA ALA A 99 1.64 -7.22 -14.22
C ALA A 99 0.14 -7.24 -13.88
N LYS A 100 -0.20 -7.37 -12.59
CA LYS A 100 -1.60 -7.33 -12.12
C LYS A 100 -2.20 -5.92 -12.25
N ALA A 101 -1.44 -4.89 -11.89
CA ALA A 101 -1.85 -3.50 -12.04
C ALA A 101 -2.06 -3.14 -13.54
N ASP A 102 -1.10 -3.51 -14.39
CA ASP A 102 -1.17 -3.29 -15.85
C ASP A 102 -2.36 -4.00 -16.47
N HIS A 103 -2.61 -5.26 -16.08
CA HIS A 103 -3.77 -6.01 -16.54
C HIS A 103 -5.08 -5.33 -16.14
N TYR A 104 -5.19 -4.84 -14.89
CA TYR A 104 -6.38 -4.12 -14.45
C TYR A 104 -6.58 -2.83 -15.24
N ILE A 105 -5.55 -1.98 -15.38
CA ILE A 105 -5.61 -0.75 -16.18
C ILE A 105 -6.03 -1.06 -17.62
N SER A 106 -5.45 -2.09 -18.23
CA SER A 106 -5.81 -2.54 -19.59
C SER A 106 -7.28 -2.97 -19.68
N SER A 107 -7.76 -3.73 -18.68
CA SER A 107 -9.16 -4.17 -18.62
C SER A 107 -10.14 -3.00 -18.49
N GLN A 108 -9.80 -1.98 -17.69
CA GLN A 108 -10.61 -0.77 -17.56
C GLN A 108 -10.61 0.06 -18.85
N LYS A 109 -9.47 0.16 -19.55
CA LYS A 109 -9.39 0.82 -20.87
C LYS A 109 -10.27 0.11 -21.90
N ALA A 110 -10.29 -1.23 -21.89
CA ALA A 110 -11.16 -2.01 -22.77
C ALA A 110 -12.65 -1.84 -22.43
N ALA A 111 -12.99 -1.75 -21.13
CA ALA A 111 -14.33 -1.46 -20.65
C ALA A 111 -14.79 -0.06 -21.09
N ILE A 112 -13.95 0.97 -20.94
CA ILE A 112 -14.24 2.32 -21.43
C ILE A 112 -14.56 2.31 -22.93
N LYS A 113 -13.73 1.64 -23.75
CA LYS A 113 -13.98 1.56 -25.20
C LYS A 113 -15.32 0.91 -25.54
N THR A 114 -15.68 -0.15 -24.80
CA THR A 114 -16.97 -0.84 -24.97
C THR A 114 -18.14 0.06 -24.57
N LEU A 115 -18.05 0.71 -23.42
CA LEU A 115 -19.08 1.62 -22.92
C LEU A 115 -19.23 2.87 -23.80
N GLU A 116 -18.14 3.42 -24.34
CA GLU A 116 -18.19 4.54 -25.28
C GLU A 116 -18.92 4.16 -26.58
N ALA A 117 -18.71 2.94 -27.09
CA ALA A 117 -19.48 2.42 -28.23
C ALA A 117 -20.96 2.20 -27.89
N GLU A 118 -21.27 1.72 -26.67
CA GLU A 118 -22.64 1.60 -26.17
C GLU A 118 -23.33 2.96 -26.05
N ILE A 119 -22.65 3.97 -25.51
CA ILE A 119 -23.16 5.36 -25.42
C ILE A 119 -23.50 5.89 -26.82
N GLN A 120 -22.64 5.68 -27.82
CA GLN A 120 -22.91 6.08 -29.19
C GLN A 120 -24.15 5.36 -29.78
N GLY A 121 -24.30 4.06 -29.52
CA GLY A 121 -25.47 3.29 -29.94
C GLY A 121 -26.76 3.75 -29.24
N LEU A 122 -26.68 4.08 -27.95
CA LEU A 122 -27.78 4.65 -27.18
C LEU A 122 -28.14 6.05 -27.68
N ASP A 123 -27.16 6.90 -28.00
CA ASP A 123 -27.39 8.22 -28.59
C ASP A 123 -28.18 8.14 -29.90
N ALA A 124 -27.79 7.23 -30.80
CA ALA A 124 -28.53 6.97 -32.04
C ALA A 124 -29.95 6.45 -31.77
N SER A 125 -30.12 5.58 -30.78
CA SER A 125 -31.43 5.00 -30.40
C SER A 125 -32.34 6.04 -29.74
N ILE A 126 -31.81 6.91 -28.89
CA ILE A 126 -32.52 8.02 -28.27
C ILE A 126 -32.99 8.99 -29.35
N GLN A 127 -32.12 9.35 -30.30
CA GLN A 127 -32.50 10.21 -31.41
C GLN A 127 -33.65 9.59 -32.22
N ALA A 128 -33.54 8.31 -32.59
CA ALA A 128 -34.58 7.60 -33.32
C ALA A 128 -35.91 7.47 -32.53
N ALA A 129 -35.85 7.22 -31.22
CA ALA A 129 -37.02 7.16 -30.35
C ALA A 129 -37.67 8.54 -30.19
N THR A 130 -36.87 9.59 -30.01
CA THR A 130 -37.35 10.97 -29.88
C THR A 130 -38.05 11.43 -31.16
N GLU A 131 -37.50 11.13 -32.35
CA GLU A 131 -38.19 11.44 -33.62
C GLU A 131 -39.53 10.70 -33.75
N LYS A 132 -39.60 9.43 -33.31
CA LYS A 132 -40.87 8.69 -33.28
C LYS A 132 -41.85 9.25 -32.25
N GLU A 133 -41.38 9.82 -31.15
CA GLU A 133 -42.23 10.39 -30.09
C GLU A 133 -42.77 11.79 -30.44
N LYS A 134 -42.16 12.51 -31.40
CA LYS A 134 -42.62 13.86 -31.83
C LYS A 134 -43.98 13.88 -32.53
N ALA A 135 -44.42 12.78 -33.12
CA ALA A 135 -45.68 12.73 -33.85
C ALA A 135 -46.88 12.96 -32.91
N ALA A 136 -47.69 13.99 -33.20
CA ALA A 136 -48.82 14.35 -32.36
C ALA A 136 -49.95 13.32 -32.49
N PRO A 137 -50.64 12.95 -31.40
CA PRO A 137 -51.84 12.12 -31.51
C PRO A 137 -52.88 12.85 -32.37
N THR A 138 -53.55 12.12 -33.26
CA THR A 138 -54.64 12.66 -34.08
C THR A 138 -55.74 13.20 -33.19
N THR A 139 -56.20 14.42 -33.49
CA THR A 139 -57.34 15.04 -32.81
C THR A 139 -58.65 14.39 -33.24
N THR A 140 -59.66 14.46 -32.38
CA THR A 140 -61.03 14.00 -32.69
C THR A 140 -61.57 14.63 -33.97
N GLN A 141 -61.20 15.88 -34.27
CA GLN A 141 -61.58 16.56 -35.52
C GLN A 141 -60.97 15.89 -36.74
N GLN A 142 -59.67 15.59 -36.73
CA GLN A 142 -59.00 14.90 -37.84
C GLN A 142 -59.59 13.50 -38.08
N LEU A 143 -59.91 12.77 -37.01
CA LEU A 143 -60.57 11.46 -37.11
C LEU A 143 -61.99 11.57 -37.69
N THR A 144 -62.72 12.62 -37.31
CA THR A 144 -64.04 12.94 -37.86
C THR A 144 -63.97 13.26 -39.34
N GLU A 145 -62.98 14.06 -39.77
CA GLU A 145 -62.73 14.40 -41.18
C GLU A 145 -62.41 13.17 -42.04
N LEU A 146 -61.63 12.21 -41.51
CA LEU A 146 -61.37 10.94 -42.20
C LEU A 146 -62.66 10.13 -42.44
N VAL A 147 -63.52 10.02 -41.42
CA VAL A 147 -64.80 9.31 -41.52
C VAL A 147 -65.74 10.04 -42.49
N HIS A 148 -65.76 11.38 -42.47
CA HIS A 148 -66.53 12.17 -43.43
C HIS A 148 -66.08 11.97 -44.87
N ALA A 149 -64.76 12.00 -45.14
CA ALA A 149 -64.20 11.79 -46.47
C ALA A 149 -64.62 10.43 -47.04
N ALA A 150 -64.59 9.38 -46.21
CA ALA A 150 -65.05 8.05 -46.59
C ALA A 150 -66.57 7.97 -46.81
N SER A 151 -67.34 8.80 -46.09
CA SER A 151 -68.80 8.82 -46.12
C SER A 151 -69.40 9.50 -47.35
N VAL A 152 -68.64 10.34 -48.06
CA VAL A 152 -69.06 11.00 -49.31
C VAL A 152 -69.52 9.97 -50.36
N ILE A 153 -68.93 8.78 -50.37
CA ILE A 153 -69.30 7.67 -51.27
C ILE A 153 -70.74 7.18 -51.05
N PHE A 154 -71.29 7.36 -49.85
CA PHE A 154 -72.69 7.08 -49.54
C PHE A 154 -73.61 8.28 -49.77
N GLY A 155 -73.07 9.47 -50.10
CA GLY A 155 -73.80 10.74 -50.13
C GLY A 155 -73.67 11.54 -48.82
N GLY A 156 -72.75 11.16 -47.93
CA GLY A 156 -72.54 11.78 -46.62
C GLY A 156 -72.87 10.84 -45.47
N VAL A 157 -72.71 11.33 -44.23
CA VAL A 157 -72.92 10.56 -43.01
C VAL A 157 -74.38 10.11 -42.83
N PRO A 158 -75.42 10.95 -43.00
CA PRO A 158 -76.81 10.51 -42.80
C PRO A 158 -77.27 9.42 -43.81
N PRO A 159 -76.90 9.48 -45.11
CA PRO A 159 -77.09 8.36 -46.03
C PRO A 159 -76.33 7.09 -45.66
N ALA A 160 -75.11 7.20 -45.13
CA ALA A 160 -74.35 6.06 -44.61
C ALA A 160 -75.07 5.40 -43.42
N GLN A 161 -75.56 6.20 -42.46
CA GLN A 161 -76.33 5.71 -41.31
C GLN A 161 -77.64 5.01 -41.73
N SER A 162 -78.46 5.68 -42.55
CA SER A 162 -79.79 5.15 -42.97
C SER A 162 -79.69 3.88 -43.83
N SER A 163 -78.65 3.77 -44.65
CA SER A 163 -78.38 2.55 -45.43
C SER A 163 -77.61 1.47 -44.66
N MET A 164 -77.28 1.71 -43.38
CA MET A 164 -76.39 0.86 -42.57
C MET A 164 -75.09 0.53 -43.31
N CYS A 165 -74.45 1.56 -43.86
CA CYS A 165 -73.25 1.50 -44.69
C CYS A 165 -73.39 0.59 -45.91
N GLY A 166 -74.55 0.67 -46.59
CA GLY A 166 -74.81 -0.08 -47.82
C GLY A 166 -75.25 -1.53 -47.61
N LYS A 167 -75.87 -1.84 -46.48
CA LYS A 167 -76.47 -3.16 -46.23
C LYS A 167 -77.57 -3.44 -47.27
N PRO A 168 -77.60 -4.63 -47.90
CA PRO A 168 -78.65 -4.98 -48.85
C PRO A 168 -80.05 -4.87 -48.23
N ARG A 169 -81.02 -4.39 -49.00
CA ARG A 169 -82.45 -4.19 -48.62
C ARG A 169 -82.74 -3.01 -47.67
N MET A 170 -81.77 -2.15 -47.40
CA MET A 170 -81.99 -0.85 -46.74
C MET A 170 -82.27 0.26 -47.76
N GLN A 171 -83.03 1.28 -47.37
CA GLN A 171 -83.30 2.48 -48.17
C GLN A 171 -82.64 3.70 -47.51
N PRO A 172 -82.00 4.60 -48.28
CA PRO A 172 -81.85 4.57 -49.73
C PRO A 172 -80.86 3.48 -50.20
N ARG A 173 -81.13 2.87 -51.36
CA ARG A 173 -80.23 1.87 -51.95
C ARG A 173 -78.93 2.53 -52.40
N MET A 174 -77.81 2.11 -51.83
CA MET A 174 -76.49 2.62 -52.19
C MET A 174 -75.99 2.08 -53.53
N GLN A 175 -75.10 2.83 -54.18
CA GLN A 175 -74.43 2.39 -55.41
C GLN A 175 -73.70 1.06 -55.18
N ARG A 176 -73.72 0.19 -56.20
CA ARG A 176 -73.04 -1.11 -56.11
C ARG A 176 -71.55 -0.88 -55.84
N GLY A 177 -71.04 -1.51 -54.78
CA GLY A 177 -69.63 -1.38 -54.37
C GLY A 177 -69.31 -0.16 -53.49
N ALA A 178 -70.30 0.64 -53.07
CA ALA A 178 -70.09 1.81 -52.21
C ALA A 178 -69.27 1.49 -50.95
N TYR A 179 -69.49 0.33 -50.32
CA TYR A 179 -68.72 -0.13 -49.16
C TYR A 179 -67.21 -0.23 -49.43
N ARG A 180 -66.80 -0.85 -50.56
CA ARG A 180 -65.39 -0.95 -50.94
C ARG A 180 -64.81 0.40 -51.35
N LYS A 181 -65.56 1.18 -52.14
CA LYS A 181 -65.14 2.52 -52.56
C LYS A 181 -64.94 3.45 -51.35
N SER A 182 -65.74 3.29 -50.30
CA SER A 182 -65.59 4.02 -49.03
C SER A 182 -64.30 3.64 -48.31
N GLN A 183 -63.90 2.36 -48.35
CA GLN A 183 -62.59 1.91 -47.85
C GLN A 183 -61.42 2.51 -48.63
N GLU A 184 -61.54 2.56 -49.96
CA GLU A 184 -60.52 3.18 -50.81
C GLU A 184 -60.40 4.69 -50.55
N ALA A 185 -61.54 5.38 -50.40
CA ALA A 185 -61.58 6.80 -50.06
C ALA A 185 -61.01 7.08 -48.66
N PHE A 186 -61.35 6.25 -47.68
CA PHE A 186 -60.77 6.34 -46.33
C PHE A 186 -59.26 6.15 -46.37
N LYS A 187 -58.78 5.10 -47.04
CA LYS A 187 -57.35 4.79 -47.18
C LYS A 187 -56.59 5.97 -47.81
N ALA A 188 -57.15 6.58 -48.86
CA ALA A 188 -56.54 7.73 -49.51
C ALA A 188 -56.46 8.96 -48.59
N ALA A 189 -57.53 9.26 -47.85
CA ALA A 189 -57.55 10.36 -46.88
C ALA A 189 -56.61 10.09 -45.69
N ALA A 190 -56.61 8.86 -45.17
CA ALA A 190 -55.74 8.43 -44.09
C ALA A 190 -54.27 8.51 -44.49
N ALA A 191 -53.92 8.17 -45.73
CA ALA A 191 -52.54 8.29 -46.23
C ALA A 191 -52.04 9.75 -46.30
N GLN A 192 -52.94 10.72 -46.46
CA GLN A 192 -52.59 12.14 -46.39
C GLN A 192 -52.38 12.62 -44.96
N LEU A 193 -53.19 12.12 -44.01
CA LEU A 193 -53.08 12.46 -42.59
C LEU A 193 -51.87 11.79 -41.92
N PHE A 194 -51.60 10.53 -42.25
CA PHE A 194 -50.50 9.73 -41.67
C PHE A 194 -49.26 9.80 -42.57
N ASN A 195 -48.70 11.01 -42.72
CA ASN A 195 -47.52 11.31 -43.55
C ASN A 195 -46.20 11.40 -42.75
N GLY A 196 -46.24 11.11 -41.45
CA GLY A 196 -45.10 11.27 -40.52
C GLY A 196 -45.35 12.27 -39.39
N GLU A 197 -46.40 13.10 -39.48
CA GLU A 197 -46.67 14.16 -38.48
C GLU A 197 -47.72 13.78 -37.43
N ALA A 198 -48.65 12.88 -37.78
CA ALA A 198 -49.75 12.47 -36.92
C ALA A 198 -49.68 10.98 -36.55
N ARG A 199 -50.01 10.65 -35.30
CA ARG A 199 -50.13 9.28 -34.78
C ARG A 199 -51.59 8.94 -34.52
N PHE A 200 -52.01 7.76 -34.97
CA PHE A 200 -53.36 7.27 -34.77
C PHE A 200 -53.70 7.15 -33.27
N ALA A 201 -54.79 7.81 -32.86
CA ALA A 201 -55.30 7.75 -31.50
C ALA A 201 -56.30 6.60 -31.31
N GLY A 202 -56.32 6.01 -30.11
CA GLY A 202 -57.12 4.81 -29.79
C GLY A 202 -58.64 5.03 -29.74
N ASP A 203 -59.11 6.27 -29.77
CA ASP A 203 -60.52 6.68 -29.70
C ASP A 203 -61.25 6.64 -31.05
N PHE A 204 -60.55 6.37 -32.16
CA PHE A 204 -61.13 6.36 -33.51
C PHE A 204 -62.40 5.50 -33.64
N LEU A 205 -62.44 4.33 -33.00
CA LEU A 205 -63.63 3.48 -33.08
C LEU A 205 -64.86 4.15 -32.47
N GLN A 206 -64.68 4.89 -31.37
CA GLN A 206 -65.76 5.63 -30.73
C GLN A 206 -66.27 6.74 -31.65
N VAL A 207 -65.35 7.55 -32.18
CA VAL A 207 -65.65 8.63 -33.14
C VAL A 207 -66.38 8.09 -34.38
N CYS A 208 -65.89 6.99 -34.94
CA CYS A 208 -66.50 6.38 -36.13
C CYS A 208 -67.89 5.81 -35.83
N ARG A 209 -68.10 5.18 -34.67
CA ARG A 209 -69.41 4.66 -34.28
C ARG A 209 -70.42 5.78 -33.98
N ASP A 210 -69.99 6.82 -33.29
CA ASP A 210 -70.84 7.99 -32.99
C ASP A 210 -71.31 8.66 -34.29
N LEU A 211 -70.44 8.72 -35.30
CA LEU A 211 -70.76 9.26 -36.61
C LEU A 211 -71.59 8.30 -37.49
N LEU A 212 -71.28 7.01 -37.57
CA LEU A 212 -71.89 6.11 -38.57
C LEU A 212 -73.00 5.19 -38.03
N ILE A 213 -73.06 4.97 -36.72
CA ILE A 213 -74.06 4.10 -36.07
C ILE A 213 -75.07 4.94 -35.28
N GLY A 214 -74.59 5.98 -34.59
CA GLY A 214 -75.44 6.84 -33.76
C GLY A 214 -76.22 6.03 -32.71
N LYS A 215 -77.54 6.26 -32.60
CA LYS A 215 -78.43 5.56 -31.65
C LYS A 215 -79.00 4.22 -32.15
N GLN A 216 -78.56 3.71 -33.30
CA GLN A 216 -79.10 2.48 -33.88
C GLN A 216 -78.51 1.22 -33.23
N ALA A 217 -79.26 0.11 -33.24
CA ALA A 217 -78.77 -1.17 -32.71
C ALA A 217 -77.55 -1.68 -33.50
N GLU A 218 -76.50 -2.11 -32.81
CA GLU A 218 -75.24 -2.58 -33.42
C GLU A 218 -75.40 -3.90 -34.21
N GLU A 219 -76.44 -4.69 -33.90
CA GLU A 219 -76.59 -6.04 -34.42
C GLU A 219 -76.99 -6.07 -35.90
N GLY A 220 -76.06 -6.53 -36.74
CA GLY A 220 -76.25 -6.63 -38.19
C GLY A 220 -76.03 -5.33 -38.97
N ASN A 221 -75.46 -4.28 -38.38
CA ASN A 221 -75.09 -3.04 -39.07
C ASN A 221 -73.70 -3.16 -39.70
N TYR A 222 -73.58 -3.00 -41.04
CA TYR A 222 -72.29 -3.10 -41.73
C TYR A 222 -71.33 -1.96 -41.36
N CYS A 223 -71.82 -0.86 -40.78
CA CYS A 223 -71.00 0.24 -40.31
C CYS A 223 -70.03 -0.18 -39.18
N VAL A 224 -70.38 -1.18 -38.36
CA VAL A 224 -69.48 -1.70 -37.31
C VAL A 224 -68.23 -2.30 -37.94
N GLN A 225 -68.41 -3.19 -38.92
CA GLN A 225 -67.27 -3.81 -39.62
C GLN A 225 -66.51 -2.77 -40.46
N LEU A 226 -67.20 -1.76 -41.02
CA LEU A 226 -66.54 -0.69 -41.77
C LEU A 226 -65.64 0.16 -40.87
N CYS A 227 -66.13 0.58 -39.70
CA CYS A 227 -65.34 1.31 -38.71
C CYS A 227 -64.13 0.50 -38.22
N GLN A 228 -64.28 -0.81 -38.02
CA GLN A 228 -63.14 -1.67 -37.69
C GLN A 228 -62.10 -1.68 -38.81
N ARG A 229 -62.52 -1.82 -40.08
CA ARG A 229 -61.57 -1.78 -41.20
C ARG A 229 -60.89 -0.43 -41.38
N PHE A 230 -61.60 0.67 -41.14
CA PHE A 230 -61.00 2.00 -41.13
C PHE A 230 -59.97 2.13 -40.02
N LYS A 231 -60.27 1.63 -38.81
CA LYS A 231 -59.33 1.60 -37.70
C LYS A 231 -58.06 0.83 -38.08
N ASP A 232 -58.23 -0.37 -38.64
CA ASP A 232 -57.10 -1.24 -39.01
C ASP A 232 -56.23 -0.58 -40.10
N GLU A 233 -56.85 0.07 -41.09
CA GLU A 233 -56.15 0.77 -42.17
C GLU A 233 -55.41 2.03 -41.67
N ALA A 234 -56.07 2.83 -40.83
CA ALA A 234 -55.45 4.02 -40.22
C ALA A 234 -54.31 3.65 -39.27
N GLN A 235 -54.49 2.58 -38.48
CA GLN A 235 -53.43 2.04 -37.63
C GLN A 235 -52.25 1.56 -38.49
N GLN A 236 -52.50 0.81 -39.57
CA GLN A 236 -51.44 0.32 -40.46
C GLN A 236 -50.66 1.47 -41.13
N LEU A 237 -51.35 2.52 -41.58
CA LEU A 237 -50.72 3.70 -42.19
C LEU A 237 -49.97 4.56 -41.16
N SER A 238 -50.52 4.73 -39.95
CA SER A 238 -49.84 5.40 -38.84
C SER A 238 -48.58 4.62 -38.42
N ASP A 239 -48.68 3.31 -38.23
CA ASP A 239 -47.54 2.48 -37.85
C ASP A 239 -46.47 2.43 -38.95
N GLY A 240 -46.88 2.47 -40.22
CA GLY A 240 -45.97 2.53 -41.36
C GLY A 240 -45.26 3.89 -41.53
N SER A 241 -45.87 4.98 -41.08
CA SER A 241 -45.32 6.35 -41.23
C SER A 241 -44.51 6.82 -40.02
N VAL A 242 -45.01 6.61 -38.79
CA VAL A 242 -44.35 7.09 -37.54
C VAL A 242 -43.81 5.97 -36.66
N GLY A 243 -44.00 4.71 -37.05
CA GLY A 243 -43.61 3.53 -36.27
C GLY A 243 -44.54 3.25 -35.09
N ALA A 244 -44.67 1.97 -34.73
CA ALA A 244 -45.35 1.55 -33.51
C ALA A 244 -44.52 1.93 -32.26
N LEU A 245 -45.19 2.37 -31.18
CA LEU A 245 -44.57 2.71 -29.89
C LEU A 245 -44.10 1.49 -29.06
N GLY A 246 -44.06 0.29 -29.66
CA GLY A 246 -43.77 -0.97 -28.96
C GLY A 246 -42.31 -1.19 -28.52
N GLY A 247 -41.53 -0.14 -28.29
CA GLY A 247 -40.12 -0.19 -27.87
C GLY A 247 -39.86 0.48 -26.51
N ARG A 248 -38.60 0.48 -26.04
CA ARG A 248 -38.19 1.28 -24.87
C ARG A 248 -38.42 2.76 -25.19
N ALA A 249 -39.06 3.48 -24.28
CA ALA A 249 -39.25 4.92 -24.39
C ALA A 249 -37.90 5.65 -24.38
N SER A 250 -37.85 6.85 -24.98
CA SER A 250 -36.64 7.69 -24.97
C SER A 250 -36.11 7.92 -23.56
N GLU A 251 -37.01 8.07 -22.57
CA GLU A 251 -36.66 8.24 -21.16
C GLU A 251 -35.86 7.06 -20.59
N ASP A 252 -36.27 5.81 -20.90
CA ASP A 252 -35.58 4.61 -20.43
C ASP A 252 -34.20 4.44 -21.08
N LEU A 253 -34.08 4.84 -22.35
CA LEU A 253 -32.81 4.86 -23.07
C LEU A 253 -31.87 5.95 -22.50
N MET A 254 -32.40 7.12 -22.13
CA MET A 254 -31.64 8.17 -21.46
C MET A 254 -31.13 7.71 -20.09
N LYS A 255 -31.92 6.96 -19.32
CA LYS A 255 -31.46 6.36 -18.05
C LYS A 255 -30.30 5.39 -18.27
N GLN A 256 -30.39 4.52 -19.28
CA GLN A 256 -29.29 3.59 -19.63
C GLN A 256 -28.04 4.34 -20.06
N ARG A 257 -28.19 5.39 -20.87
CA ARG A 257 -27.09 6.24 -21.29
C ARG A 257 -26.40 6.91 -20.10
N SER A 258 -27.18 7.45 -19.16
CA SER A 258 -26.64 8.05 -17.93
C SER A 258 -25.82 7.04 -17.13
N ALA A 259 -26.34 5.82 -16.95
CA ALA A 259 -25.63 4.74 -16.25
C ALA A 259 -24.33 4.35 -16.97
N ALA A 260 -24.33 4.29 -18.30
CA ALA A 260 -23.12 4.00 -19.09
C ALA A 260 -22.07 5.13 -18.97
N VAL A 261 -22.50 6.40 -18.98
CA VAL A 261 -21.61 7.55 -18.77
C VAL A 261 -21.00 7.53 -17.36
N GLU A 262 -21.80 7.24 -16.34
CA GLU A 262 -21.32 7.07 -14.96
C GLU A 262 -20.30 5.93 -14.86
N ALA A 263 -20.54 4.80 -15.53
CA ALA A 263 -19.62 3.67 -15.58
C ALA A 263 -18.28 4.03 -16.26
N VAL A 264 -18.30 4.83 -17.35
CA VAL A 264 -17.06 5.37 -17.96
C VAL A 264 -16.32 6.28 -16.98
N GLY A 265 -17.05 7.15 -16.29
CA GLY A 265 -16.48 8.03 -15.27
C GLY A 265 -15.79 7.24 -14.16
N LYS A 266 -16.43 6.18 -13.67
CA LYS A 266 -15.86 5.26 -12.67
C LYS A 266 -14.60 4.55 -13.20
N ALA A 267 -14.65 3.95 -14.38
CA ALA A 267 -13.49 3.25 -14.95
C ALA A 267 -12.28 4.18 -15.15
N LYS A 268 -12.50 5.46 -15.51
CA LYS A 268 -11.43 6.47 -15.59
C LYS A 268 -10.82 6.78 -14.23
N LYS A 269 -11.63 6.91 -13.18
CA LYS A 269 -11.15 7.07 -11.79
C LYS A 269 -10.35 5.86 -11.34
N ASP A 270 -10.84 4.65 -11.61
CA ASP A 270 -10.17 3.39 -11.26
C ASP A 270 -8.79 3.27 -11.94
N ILE A 271 -8.65 3.69 -13.20
CA ILE A 271 -7.36 3.76 -13.90
C ILE A 271 -6.40 4.74 -13.19
N ALA A 272 -6.88 5.93 -12.85
CA ALA A 272 -6.05 6.95 -12.20
C ALA A 272 -5.58 6.50 -10.80
N ALA A 273 -6.49 5.95 -10.00
CA ALA A 273 -6.18 5.41 -8.68
C ALA A 273 -5.18 4.24 -8.75
N CYS A 274 -5.38 3.31 -9.69
CA CYS A 274 -4.43 2.22 -9.90
C CYS A 274 -3.06 2.72 -10.40
N GLY A 275 -3.02 3.74 -11.26
CA GLY A 275 -1.78 4.37 -11.71
C GLY A 275 -0.98 5.00 -10.56
N GLN A 276 -1.66 5.71 -9.65
CA GLN A 276 -1.02 6.25 -8.43
C GLN A 276 -0.46 5.15 -7.53
N ALA A 277 -1.21 4.06 -7.34
CA ALA A 277 -0.74 2.90 -6.57
C ALA A 277 0.47 2.23 -7.25
N GLN A 278 0.46 2.11 -8.58
CA GLN A 278 1.57 1.58 -9.37
C GLN A 278 2.83 2.44 -9.20
N ASP A 279 2.71 3.76 -9.29
CA ASP A 279 3.83 4.69 -9.06
C ASP A 279 4.39 4.56 -7.63
N ALA A 280 3.52 4.40 -6.63
CA ALA A 280 3.93 4.16 -5.25
C ALA A 280 4.69 2.82 -5.11
N PHE A 281 4.22 1.75 -5.77
CA PHE A 281 4.93 0.46 -5.77
C PHE A 281 6.28 0.54 -6.48
N THR A 282 6.38 1.25 -7.60
CA THR A 282 7.64 1.43 -8.31
C THR A 282 8.66 2.20 -7.47
N LYS A 283 8.23 3.24 -6.75
CA LYS A 283 9.11 3.98 -5.82
C LYS A 283 9.56 3.10 -4.65
N LEU A 284 8.65 2.35 -4.06
CA LEU A 284 8.97 1.43 -2.97
C LEU A 284 9.93 0.32 -3.44
N GLU A 285 9.71 -0.26 -4.63
CA GLU A 285 10.61 -1.23 -5.24
C GLU A 285 12.00 -0.64 -5.47
N ALA A 286 12.08 0.57 -6.03
CA ALA A 286 13.35 1.25 -6.28
C ALA A 286 14.12 1.48 -4.97
N SER A 287 13.44 1.99 -3.93
CA SER A 287 13.98 2.20 -2.59
C SER A 287 14.53 0.89 -1.99
N ILE A 288 13.75 -0.21 -2.03
CA ILE A 288 14.20 -1.52 -1.53
C ILE A 288 15.39 -2.07 -2.34
N ARG A 289 15.38 -1.94 -3.67
CA ARG A 289 16.48 -2.42 -4.52
C ARG A 289 17.76 -1.61 -4.31
N GLU A 290 17.65 -0.31 -4.14
CA GLU A 290 18.77 0.57 -3.84
C GLU A 290 19.39 0.19 -2.50
N HIS A 291 18.58 0.07 -1.45
CA HIS A 291 19.04 -0.36 -0.13
C HIS A 291 19.70 -1.74 -0.17
N LYS A 292 19.12 -2.70 -0.91
CA LYS A 292 19.73 -4.02 -1.11
C LYS A 292 21.07 -3.94 -1.84
N GLY A 293 21.15 -3.17 -2.92
CA GLY A 293 22.39 -3.01 -3.68
C GLY A 293 23.52 -2.36 -2.87
N VAL A 294 23.20 -1.43 -1.98
CA VAL A 294 24.16 -0.86 -1.02
C VAL A 294 24.58 -1.91 0.01
N ALA A 295 23.62 -2.67 0.57
CA ALA A 295 23.90 -3.72 1.55
C ALA A 295 24.77 -4.86 0.97
N ASP A 296 24.51 -5.30 -0.27
CA ASP A 296 25.26 -6.34 -0.97
C ASP A 296 26.72 -5.89 -1.19
N LYS A 297 26.95 -4.68 -1.74
CA LYS A 297 28.31 -4.14 -1.91
C LYS A 297 29.10 -4.05 -0.61
N ARG A 298 28.42 -3.66 0.48
CA ARG A 298 29.04 -3.58 1.81
C ARG A 298 29.34 -4.98 2.35
N PHE A 299 28.43 -5.94 2.16
CA PHE A 299 28.65 -7.32 2.55
C PHE A 299 29.85 -7.92 1.81
N ASP A 300 29.94 -7.73 0.49
CA ASP A 300 31.05 -8.18 -0.34
C ASP A 300 32.37 -7.58 0.16
N ALA A 301 32.41 -6.26 0.41
CA ALA A 301 33.61 -5.60 0.92
C ALA A 301 34.06 -6.16 2.28
N VAL A 302 33.12 -6.39 3.21
CA VAL A 302 33.41 -6.99 4.52
C VAL A 302 33.88 -8.44 4.36
N GLN A 303 33.24 -9.21 3.48
CA GLN A 303 33.65 -10.58 3.19
C GLN A 303 35.07 -10.60 2.62
N ASP A 304 35.36 -9.84 1.57
CA ASP A 304 36.69 -9.76 0.97
C ASP A 304 37.77 -9.37 1.99
N ALA A 305 37.43 -8.55 2.98
CA ALA A 305 38.30 -8.22 4.10
C ALA A 305 38.47 -9.40 5.09
N GLU A 306 37.40 -10.13 5.43
CA GLU A 306 37.45 -11.31 6.30
C GLU A 306 38.37 -12.39 5.71
N TRP A 307 38.24 -12.68 4.41
CA TRP A 307 39.05 -13.67 3.71
C TRP A 307 40.52 -13.25 3.63
N ALA A 308 40.80 -12.01 3.26
CA ALA A 308 42.18 -11.54 3.18
C ALA A 308 42.88 -11.48 4.55
N LEU A 309 42.16 -11.16 5.62
CA LEU A 309 42.70 -11.23 6.99
C LEU A 309 42.96 -12.68 7.41
N GLU A 310 42.12 -13.62 7.00
CA GLU A 310 42.32 -15.04 7.28
C GLU A 310 43.54 -15.57 6.54
N ASP A 311 43.67 -15.30 5.23
CA ASP A 311 44.84 -15.69 4.42
C ASP A 311 46.14 -15.18 5.06
N ALA A 312 46.18 -13.91 5.48
CA ALA A 312 47.35 -13.36 6.17
C ALA A 312 47.69 -14.08 7.49
N ARG A 313 46.69 -14.63 8.20
CA ARG A 313 46.93 -15.42 9.43
C ARG A 313 47.47 -16.82 9.12
N TRP A 314 47.03 -17.43 8.02
CA TRP A 314 47.62 -18.68 7.53
C TRP A 314 49.10 -18.46 7.17
N ASP A 315 49.41 -17.39 6.45
CA ASP A 315 50.79 -17.06 6.08
C ASP A 315 51.68 -16.76 7.32
N LEU A 316 51.14 -16.09 8.35
CA LEU A 316 51.86 -15.89 9.62
C LEU A 316 52.12 -17.20 10.36
N ALA A 317 51.17 -18.15 10.34
CA ALA A 317 51.34 -19.45 10.96
C ALA A 317 52.40 -20.29 10.24
N ASP A 318 52.41 -20.26 8.91
CA ASP A 318 53.41 -20.94 8.08
C ASP A 318 54.81 -20.32 8.27
N LEU A 319 54.88 -18.99 8.43
CA LEU A 319 56.11 -18.28 8.77
C LEU A 319 56.60 -18.65 10.18
N ASP A 320 55.73 -18.69 11.18
CA ASP A 320 56.09 -19.08 12.56
C ASP A 320 56.64 -20.51 12.63
N GLU A 321 56.00 -21.45 11.95
CA GLU A 321 56.47 -22.83 11.89
C GLU A 321 57.81 -22.93 11.18
N SER A 322 57.97 -22.20 10.08
CA SER A 322 59.23 -22.13 9.33
C SER A 322 60.37 -21.55 10.19
N MET A 323 60.11 -20.51 10.99
CA MET A 323 61.10 -19.97 11.92
C MET A 323 61.42 -20.92 13.08
N LYS A 324 60.53 -21.84 13.47
CA LYS A 324 60.85 -22.87 14.49
C LYS A 324 61.78 -23.94 13.94
N GLU A 325 61.55 -24.38 12.71
CA GLU A 325 62.43 -25.33 12.03
C GLU A 325 63.84 -24.74 11.86
N GLU A 326 63.95 -23.47 11.45
CA GLU A 326 65.26 -22.80 11.31
C GLU A 326 65.97 -22.56 12.65
N GLU A 327 65.23 -22.13 13.68
CA GLU A 327 65.81 -21.93 15.02
C GLU A 327 66.46 -23.21 15.54
N ALA A 328 65.82 -24.37 15.33
CA ALA A 328 66.39 -25.66 15.71
C ALA A 328 67.70 -25.96 14.97
N ILE A 329 67.76 -25.67 13.66
CA ILE A 329 68.98 -25.82 12.85
C ILE A 329 70.10 -24.91 13.39
N LEU A 330 69.80 -23.63 13.64
CA LEU A 330 70.76 -22.65 14.15
C LEU A 330 71.28 -23.01 15.55
N GLN A 331 70.43 -23.53 16.42
CA GLN A 331 70.83 -24.01 17.75
C GLN A 331 71.77 -25.22 17.67
N GLU A 332 71.49 -26.19 16.80
CA GLU A 332 72.38 -27.34 16.56
C GLU A 332 73.75 -26.90 16.03
N ILE A 333 73.76 -26.00 15.04
CA ILE A 333 75.00 -25.40 14.50
C ILE A 333 75.77 -24.69 15.62
N LEU A 334 75.10 -23.85 16.41
CA LEU A 334 75.74 -23.07 17.47
C LEU A 334 76.37 -23.98 18.54
N GLN A 335 75.63 -25.00 18.99
CA GLN A 335 76.13 -25.98 19.97
C GLN A 335 77.40 -26.67 19.47
N LYS A 336 77.43 -27.06 18.19
CA LYS A 336 78.59 -27.72 17.58
C LYS A 336 79.77 -26.79 17.39
N LEU A 337 79.53 -25.55 16.99
CA LEU A 337 80.57 -24.54 16.93
C LEU A 337 81.16 -24.28 18.32
N GLU A 338 80.36 -24.27 19.39
CA GLU A 338 80.83 -24.09 20.77
C GLU A 338 81.84 -25.16 21.22
N GLU A 339 81.74 -26.38 20.67
CA GLU A 339 82.73 -27.45 20.87
C GLU A 339 84.06 -27.17 20.15
N THR A 340 84.11 -26.21 19.23
CA THR A 340 85.30 -25.81 18.45
C THR A 340 86.03 -24.58 19.01
N GLY A 341 87.32 -24.42 18.65
CA GLY A 341 88.23 -23.38 19.17
C GLY A 341 87.88 -21.93 18.80
N ALA A 342 88.81 -20.99 19.09
CA ALA A 342 88.57 -19.55 18.93
C ALA A 342 88.38 -19.10 17.47
N ASP A 343 88.87 -19.86 16.49
CA ASP A 343 88.90 -19.49 15.07
C ASP A 343 87.51 -19.37 14.42
N VAL A 344 86.46 -19.94 15.05
CA VAL A 344 85.05 -19.82 14.61
C VAL A 344 84.25 -18.73 15.34
N GLY A 345 84.93 -17.85 16.09
CA GLY A 345 84.29 -16.84 16.95
C GLY A 345 83.29 -15.92 16.23
N SER A 346 83.59 -15.51 14.99
CA SER A 346 82.67 -14.66 14.20
C SER A 346 81.40 -15.40 13.80
N ALA A 347 81.50 -16.67 13.42
CA ALA A 347 80.34 -17.49 13.05
C ALA A 347 79.42 -17.70 14.26
N LYS A 348 79.99 -18.04 15.43
CA LYS A 348 79.24 -18.13 16.69
C LYS A 348 78.47 -16.85 17.00
N GLN A 349 79.12 -15.69 16.85
CA GLN A 349 78.50 -14.40 17.14
C GLN A 349 77.35 -14.10 16.17
N SER A 350 77.55 -14.30 14.86
CA SER A 350 76.50 -14.09 13.87
C SER A 350 75.33 -15.06 14.03
N THR A 351 75.57 -16.35 14.35
CA THR A 351 74.49 -17.30 14.64
C THR A 351 73.67 -16.91 15.87
N ARG A 352 74.33 -16.43 16.94
CA ARG A 352 73.61 -15.89 18.13
C ARG A 352 72.81 -14.64 17.81
N GLU A 353 73.33 -13.79 16.93
CA GLU A 353 72.62 -12.60 16.47
C GLU A 353 71.37 -12.98 15.69
N VAL A 354 71.44 -13.96 14.78
CA VAL A 354 70.25 -14.48 14.08
C VAL A 354 69.23 -15.03 15.06
N LEU A 355 69.63 -15.91 16.00
CA LEU A 355 68.71 -16.44 17.01
C LEU A 355 68.03 -15.34 17.83
N SER A 356 68.76 -14.26 18.17
CA SER A 356 68.19 -13.11 18.86
C SER A 356 67.18 -12.34 17.99
N ARG A 357 67.43 -12.20 16.69
CA ARG A 357 66.53 -11.53 15.74
C ARG A 357 65.30 -12.38 15.42
N GLU A 358 65.46 -13.69 15.31
CA GLU A 358 64.33 -14.62 15.13
C GLU A 358 63.40 -14.62 16.34
N ALA A 359 63.94 -14.54 17.56
CA ALA A 359 63.11 -14.41 18.76
C ALA A 359 62.29 -13.11 18.75
N ALA A 360 62.88 -11.99 18.31
CA ALA A 360 62.17 -10.72 18.15
C ALA A 360 61.10 -10.80 17.04
N LEU A 361 61.44 -11.40 15.90
CA LEU A 361 60.52 -11.62 14.79
C LEU A 361 59.34 -12.51 15.19
N LYS A 362 59.58 -13.61 15.92
CA LYS A 362 58.50 -14.47 16.46
C LYS A 362 57.57 -13.72 17.40
N ALA A 363 58.12 -12.90 18.30
CA ALA A 363 57.30 -12.06 19.18
C ALA A 363 56.43 -11.09 18.35
N GLN A 364 57.01 -10.49 17.31
CA GLN A 364 56.29 -9.58 16.41
C GLN A 364 55.24 -10.29 15.53
N VAL A 365 55.49 -11.54 15.10
CA VAL A 365 54.50 -12.38 14.43
C VAL A 365 53.31 -12.65 15.35
N ALA A 366 53.57 -13.01 16.62
CA ALA A 366 52.52 -13.23 17.61
C ALA A 366 51.70 -11.95 17.91
N ASP A 367 52.36 -10.80 18.03
CA ASP A 367 51.70 -9.50 18.22
C ASP A 367 50.84 -9.13 17.00
N THR A 368 51.33 -9.42 15.79
CA THR A 368 50.59 -9.17 14.53
C THR A 368 49.39 -10.09 14.38
N ASP A 369 49.50 -11.39 14.69
CA ASP A 369 48.37 -12.33 14.71
C ASP A 369 47.30 -11.89 15.72
N ALA A 370 47.70 -11.47 16.92
CA ALA A 370 46.79 -10.94 17.92
C ALA A 370 46.05 -9.68 17.43
N ALA A 371 46.75 -8.78 16.73
CA ALA A 371 46.16 -7.59 16.12
C ALA A 371 45.16 -7.95 15.01
N LEU A 372 45.50 -8.90 14.12
CA LEU A 372 44.62 -9.42 13.07
C LEU A 372 43.35 -10.03 13.65
N ALA A 373 43.48 -10.90 14.66
CA ALA A 373 42.35 -11.52 15.35
C ALA A 373 41.44 -10.46 16.01
N GLY A 374 42.02 -9.42 16.60
CA GLY A 374 41.28 -8.29 17.18
C GLY A 374 40.49 -7.50 16.13
N VAL A 375 41.07 -7.28 14.93
CA VAL A 375 40.39 -6.65 13.80
C VAL A 375 39.24 -7.52 13.28
N GLN A 376 39.48 -8.82 13.04
CA GLN A 376 38.45 -9.77 12.61
C GLN A 376 37.25 -9.76 13.57
N GLN A 377 37.49 -9.85 14.89
CA GLN A 377 36.42 -9.83 15.89
C GLN A 377 35.59 -8.54 15.84
N LYS A 378 36.24 -7.38 15.72
CA LYS A 378 35.54 -6.08 15.63
C LYS A 378 34.78 -5.94 14.32
N MET A 379 35.30 -6.47 13.22
CA MET A 379 34.61 -6.45 11.93
C MET A 379 33.35 -7.31 11.94
N VAL A 380 33.41 -8.50 12.55
CA VAL A 380 32.22 -9.35 12.78
C VAL A 380 31.17 -8.61 13.62
N ALA A 381 31.59 -7.91 14.68
CA ALA A 381 30.69 -7.10 15.51
C ALA A 381 30.08 -5.93 14.73
N ALA A 382 30.88 -5.23 13.92
CA ALA A 382 30.43 -4.13 13.05
C ALA A 382 29.41 -4.61 12.03
N LYS A 383 29.72 -5.69 11.29
CA LYS A 383 28.84 -6.36 10.32
C LYS A 383 27.50 -6.77 10.94
N ALA A 384 27.54 -7.37 12.13
CA ALA A 384 26.33 -7.79 12.83
C ALA A 384 25.46 -6.60 13.25
N ALA A 385 26.08 -5.55 13.82
CA ALA A 385 25.37 -4.35 14.25
C ALA A 385 24.74 -3.60 13.06
N ASP A 386 25.52 -3.43 12.00
CA ASP A 386 25.12 -2.77 10.77
C ASP A 386 23.97 -3.53 10.07
N LYS A 387 24.05 -4.87 9.97
CA LYS A 387 22.95 -5.71 9.47
C LYS A 387 21.65 -5.51 10.26
N VAL A 388 21.73 -5.44 11.59
CA VAL A 388 20.54 -5.22 12.44
C VAL A 388 19.94 -3.83 12.19
N VAL A 389 20.77 -2.81 12.04
CA VAL A 389 20.31 -1.45 11.74
C VAL A 389 19.56 -1.39 10.41
N GLU A 390 20.10 -1.98 9.34
CA GLU A 390 19.41 -2.03 8.04
C GLU A 390 18.09 -2.78 8.12
N GLN A 391 18.09 -3.95 8.77
CA GLN A 391 16.89 -4.76 8.90
C GLN A 391 15.77 -4.01 9.63
N LEU A 392 16.12 -3.29 10.71
CA LEU A 392 15.17 -2.49 11.45
C LEU A 392 14.67 -1.30 10.61
N ARG A 393 15.56 -0.58 9.92
CA ARG A 393 15.18 0.58 9.08
C ARG A 393 14.26 0.15 7.94
N SER A 394 14.65 -0.87 7.19
CA SER A 394 13.84 -1.44 6.10
C SER A 394 12.48 -1.94 6.60
N GLY A 395 12.47 -2.67 7.72
CA GLY A 395 11.23 -3.15 8.34
C GLY A 395 10.29 -2.02 8.76
N VAL A 396 10.82 -0.94 9.35
CA VAL A 396 10.03 0.21 9.79
C VAL A 396 9.52 1.02 8.59
N SER A 397 10.34 1.27 7.57
CA SER A 397 9.90 1.91 6.32
C SER A 397 8.77 1.11 5.66
N ALA A 398 8.93 -0.22 5.56
CA ALA A 398 7.92 -1.09 4.99
C ALA A 398 6.60 -1.08 5.80
N ILE A 399 6.68 -1.06 7.13
CA ILE A 399 5.49 -0.95 7.99
C ILE A 399 4.82 0.42 7.82
N ALA A 400 5.59 1.51 7.81
CA ALA A 400 5.06 2.86 7.63
C ALA A 400 4.34 2.99 6.28
N GLU A 401 4.93 2.50 5.20
CA GLU A 401 4.31 2.54 3.88
C GLU A 401 3.06 1.64 3.81
N LYS A 402 3.08 0.44 4.42
CA LYS A 402 1.87 -0.41 4.55
C LYS A 402 0.74 0.28 5.33
N MET A 403 1.07 0.98 6.41
CA MET A 403 0.10 1.76 7.19
C MET A 403 -0.46 2.94 6.39
N HIS A 404 0.37 3.58 5.57
CA HIS A 404 -0.07 4.63 4.66
C HIS A 404 -1.00 4.08 3.57
N LEU A 405 -0.64 2.98 2.91
CA LEU A 405 -1.48 2.30 1.92
C LEU A 405 -2.83 1.85 2.50
N LEU A 406 -2.84 1.36 3.74
CA LEU A 406 -4.07 1.01 4.44
C LEU A 406 -4.96 2.25 4.66
N PHE A 407 -4.38 3.38 5.05
CA PHE A 407 -5.12 4.62 5.23
C PHE A 407 -5.61 5.19 3.90
N ASP A 408 -4.77 5.20 2.87
CA ASP A 408 -5.14 5.64 1.53
C ASP A 408 -6.35 4.86 1.03
N LYS A 409 -6.33 3.53 1.19
CA LYS A 409 -7.45 2.68 0.81
C LYS A 409 -8.70 2.87 1.67
N ALA A 410 -8.55 2.88 2.99
CA ALA A 410 -9.70 2.87 3.90
C ALA A 410 -10.37 4.25 4.02
N VAL A 411 -9.63 5.32 3.72
CA VAL A 411 -10.08 6.70 3.95
C VAL A 411 -9.93 7.55 2.69
N LEU A 412 -8.73 7.67 2.12
CA LEU A 412 -8.51 8.63 1.03
C LEU A 412 -9.22 8.25 -0.27
N ALA A 413 -9.21 6.98 -0.66
CA ALA A 413 -9.89 6.49 -1.85
C ALA A 413 -11.42 6.73 -1.77
N PRO A 414 -12.12 6.34 -0.68
CA PRO A 414 -13.53 6.71 -0.50
C PRO A 414 -13.79 8.23 -0.55
N VAL A 415 -12.89 9.05 0.00
CA VAL A 415 -13.01 10.51 -0.04
C VAL A 415 -12.88 11.04 -1.48
N ARG A 416 -11.93 10.50 -2.26
CA ARG A 416 -11.78 10.80 -3.70
C ARG A 416 -13.01 10.36 -4.49
N ASP A 417 -13.61 9.22 -4.15
CA ASP A 417 -14.82 8.72 -4.80
C ASP A 417 -16.02 9.65 -4.60
N LEU A 418 -16.12 10.30 -3.44
CA LEU A 418 -17.08 11.37 -3.17
C LEU A 418 -16.80 12.68 -3.93
N GLY A 419 -15.73 12.73 -4.74
CA GLY A 419 -15.33 13.90 -5.51
C GLY A 419 -14.49 14.90 -4.72
N ILE A 420 -14.07 14.56 -3.51
CA ILE A 420 -13.17 15.39 -2.70
C ILE A 420 -11.74 14.94 -3.00
N HIS A 421 -11.06 15.70 -3.85
CA HIS A 421 -9.65 15.47 -4.18
C HIS A 421 -8.75 16.62 -3.68
N GLU A 422 -7.44 16.41 -3.72
CA GLU A 422 -6.42 17.30 -3.17
C GLU A 422 -6.52 18.72 -3.77
N THR A 423 -6.89 18.81 -5.05
CA THR A 423 -7.06 20.04 -5.84
C THR A 423 -8.48 20.60 -5.88
N LEU A 424 -9.43 20.09 -5.08
CA LEU A 424 -10.83 20.56 -5.10
C LEU A 424 -10.95 22.01 -4.62
N GLU A 425 -11.40 22.92 -5.49
CA GLU A 425 -11.70 24.32 -5.13
C GLU A 425 -13.18 24.47 -4.76
N LEU A 426 -13.48 24.68 -3.47
CA LEU A 426 -14.86 24.76 -2.98
C LEU A 426 -15.61 26.02 -3.45
N ASP A 427 -14.88 27.04 -3.85
CA ASP A 427 -15.45 28.27 -4.41
C ASP A 427 -16.14 28.02 -5.77
N ASP A 428 -15.79 26.93 -6.48
CA ASP A 428 -16.45 26.55 -7.74
C ASP A 428 -17.83 25.92 -7.51
N TYR A 429 -18.07 25.38 -6.31
CA TYR A 429 -19.31 24.64 -5.97
C TYR A 429 -20.25 25.42 -5.05
N PHE A 430 -19.71 26.32 -4.22
CA PHE A 430 -20.49 27.09 -3.26
C PHE A 430 -20.36 28.58 -3.56
N THR A 431 -21.48 29.21 -3.94
CA THR A 431 -21.54 30.68 -4.08
C THR A 431 -21.21 31.36 -2.74
N LYS A 432 -20.48 32.48 -2.83
CA LYS A 432 -20.20 33.35 -1.67
C LYS A 432 -21.43 34.13 -1.21
N ASP A 433 -22.42 34.29 -2.09
CA ASP A 433 -23.68 34.98 -1.81
C ASP A 433 -24.85 34.05 -2.17
N ALA A 434 -25.55 33.54 -1.14
CA ALA A 434 -26.74 32.69 -1.34
C ALA A 434 -27.92 33.50 -1.89
N GLY A 435 -27.94 34.82 -1.65
CA GLY A 435 -28.93 35.75 -2.15
C GLY A 435 -28.85 35.99 -3.66
N ALA A 436 -27.71 35.68 -4.29
CA ALA A 436 -27.50 35.73 -5.73
C ALA A 436 -28.01 34.48 -6.47
N LEU A 437 -28.44 33.44 -5.75
CA LEU A 437 -29.01 32.24 -6.36
C LEU A 437 -30.36 32.57 -7.03
N ARG A 438 -30.59 32.03 -8.23
CA ARG A 438 -31.90 32.15 -8.92
C ARG A 438 -33.06 31.66 -8.05
N SER A 439 -32.85 30.60 -7.27
CA SER A 439 -33.83 30.08 -6.32
C SER A 439 -34.14 31.05 -5.18
N ALA A 440 -33.15 31.84 -4.73
CA ALA A 440 -33.38 32.88 -3.73
C ALA A 440 -34.34 33.96 -4.25
N GLY A 441 -34.25 34.32 -5.54
CA GLY A 441 -35.21 35.20 -6.21
C GLY A 441 -36.65 34.66 -6.12
N MET A 442 -36.86 33.41 -6.54
CA MET A 442 -38.19 32.78 -6.52
C MET A 442 -38.78 32.66 -5.11
N VAL A 443 -37.96 32.32 -4.11
CA VAL A 443 -38.41 32.26 -2.72
C VAL A 443 -38.82 33.64 -2.22
N ARG A 444 -38.03 34.68 -2.53
CA ARG A 444 -38.37 36.06 -2.16
C ARG A 444 -39.67 36.52 -2.80
N GLU A 445 -39.85 36.26 -4.09
CA GLU A 445 -41.09 36.54 -4.83
C GLU A 445 -42.29 35.80 -4.22
N THR A 446 -42.11 34.54 -3.83
CA THR A 446 -43.18 33.75 -3.19
C THR A 446 -43.56 34.31 -1.82
N VAL A 447 -42.59 34.74 -1.02
CA VAL A 447 -42.84 35.39 0.28
C VAL A 447 -43.56 36.72 0.08
N ASP A 448 -43.17 37.51 -0.92
CA ASP A 448 -43.84 38.77 -1.26
C ASP A 448 -45.28 38.54 -1.76
N ALA A 449 -45.50 37.55 -2.62
CA ALA A 449 -46.82 37.20 -3.11
C ALA A 449 -47.73 36.73 -1.96
N LEU A 450 -47.22 35.93 -1.03
CA LEU A 450 -47.96 35.47 0.14
C LEU A 450 -48.32 36.64 1.09
N ASP A 451 -47.38 37.54 1.34
CA ASP A 451 -47.62 38.75 2.15
C ASP A 451 -48.66 39.67 1.51
N ALA A 452 -48.55 39.90 0.19
CA ALA A 452 -49.51 40.70 -0.57
C ALA A 452 -50.92 40.06 -0.54
N PHE A 453 -51.02 38.75 -0.77
CA PHE A 453 -52.29 38.01 -0.68
C PHE A 453 -52.90 38.11 0.72
N CYS A 454 -52.06 37.96 1.76
CA CYS A 454 -52.50 38.05 3.15
C CYS A 454 -52.96 39.46 3.57
N LYS A 455 -52.36 40.51 3.00
CA LYS A 455 -52.77 41.90 3.27
C LYS A 455 -53.96 42.36 2.42
N GLY A 456 -54.18 41.74 1.26
CA GLY A 456 -55.27 42.04 0.32
C GLY A 456 -56.40 41.04 0.40
N ASP A 457 -56.48 40.15 -0.59
CA ASP A 457 -57.62 39.27 -0.87
C ASP A 457 -58.00 38.36 0.31
N ALA A 458 -57.02 37.79 1.00
CA ALA A 458 -57.27 36.91 2.14
C ALA A 458 -57.89 37.67 3.31
N LYS A 459 -57.37 38.87 3.62
CA LYS A 459 -57.89 39.72 4.69
C LYS A 459 -59.35 40.09 4.43
N ALA A 460 -59.67 40.52 3.21
CA ALA A 460 -61.05 40.85 2.84
C ALA A 460 -61.99 39.64 2.97
N SER A 461 -61.52 38.45 2.58
CA SER A 461 -62.29 37.21 2.71
C SER A 461 -62.45 36.77 4.17
N PHE A 462 -61.42 36.94 5.00
CA PHE A 462 -61.45 36.60 6.42
C PHE A 462 -62.34 37.56 7.22
N ASP A 463 -62.27 38.86 6.93
CA ASP A 463 -63.12 39.87 7.57
C ASP A 463 -64.61 39.61 7.26
N ALA A 464 -64.94 39.05 6.09
CA ALA A 464 -66.30 38.69 5.70
C ALA A 464 -66.91 37.50 6.48
N VAL A 465 -66.10 36.69 7.15
CA VAL A 465 -66.53 35.50 7.93
C VAL A 465 -66.10 35.58 9.40
N ALA A 466 -65.55 36.72 9.83
CA ALA A 466 -64.93 36.91 11.13
C ALA A 466 -65.92 36.75 12.31
N ASP A 467 -67.23 36.89 12.05
CA ASP A 467 -68.30 36.66 13.01
C ASP A 467 -68.56 35.17 13.30
N GLN A 468 -68.15 34.29 12.38
CA GLN A 468 -68.30 32.85 12.51
C GLN A 468 -67.00 32.18 12.95
N ILE A 469 -65.88 32.49 12.29
CA ILE A 469 -64.57 31.87 12.53
C ILE A 469 -63.46 32.88 12.25
N ASP A 470 -62.54 33.08 13.20
CA ASP A 470 -61.36 33.91 13.00
C ASP A 470 -60.27 33.14 12.21
N LEU A 471 -60.16 33.43 10.91
CA LEU A 471 -59.13 32.89 10.03
C LEU A 471 -57.87 33.77 9.96
N SER A 472 -57.86 34.94 10.60
CA SER A 472 -56.71 35.85 10.61
C SER A 472 -55.39 35.23 11.12
N PRO A 473 -55.37 34.20 11.99
CA PRO A 473 -54.14 33.49 12.34
C PRO A 473 -53.42 32.85 11.15
N LEU A 474 -54.13 32.47 10.08
CA LEU A 474 -53.52 31.88 8.87
C LEU A 474 -52.62 32.85 8.11
N CYS A 475 -52.80 34.16 8.33
CA CYS A 475 -51.97 35.22 7.75
C CYS A 475 -50.99 35.86 8.74
N ARG A 476 -50.76 35.23 9.91
CA ARG A 476 -49.69 35.63 10.85
C ARG A 476 -48.33 35.06 10.44
N ILE A 477 -47.93 35.28 9.20
CA ILE A 477 -46.68 34.75 8.64
C ILE A 477 -45.44 35.53 9.13
N GLY A 478 -45.62 36.72 9.70
CA GLY A 478 -44.56 37.60 10.18
C GLY A 478 -44.22 38.71 9.18
N ASP A 479 -43.10 39.40 9.40
CA ASP A 479 -42.62 40.45 8.50
C ASP A 479 -41.92 39.81 7.29
N ALA A 480 -42.42 40.05 6.09
CA ALA A 480 -41.90 39.48 4.84
C ALA A 480 -40.42 39.80 4.59
N ALA A 481 -39.96 41.02 4.93
CA ALA A 481 -38.55 41.38 4.80
C ALA A 481 -37.68 40.59 5.79
N LYS A 482 -38.17 40.41 7.03
CA LYS A 482 -37.52 39.57 8.04
C LYS A 482 -37.44 38.11 7.61
N ILE A 483 -38.53 37.52 7.10
CA ILE A 483 -38.55 36.13 6.60
C ILE A 483 -37.52 35.94 5.48
N LYS A 484 -37.47 36.87 4.52
CA LYS A 484 -36.51 36.83 3.41
C LYS A 484 -35.06 36.84 3.90
N LEU A 485 -34.74 37.69 4.88
CA LEU A 485 -33.42 37.74 5.50
C LEU A 485 -33.08 36.47 6.27
N GLU A 486 -34.02 35.96 7.07
CA GLU A 486 -33.83 34.73 7.87
C GLU A 486 -33.61 33.50 6.99
N VAL A 487 -34.33 33.38 5.87
CA VAL A 487 -34.13 32.28 4.91
C VAL A 487 -32.76 32.38 4.25
N SER A 488 -32.35 33.57 3.77
CA SER A 488 -31.00 33.76 3.21
C SER A 488 -29.91 33.42 4.24
N ALA A 489 -30.03 33.93 5.47
CA ALA A 489 -29.08 33.65 6.55
C ALA A 489 -29.02 32.16 6.93
N ALA A 490 -30.16 31.45 6.93
CA ALA A 490 -30.21 30.01 7.19
C ALA A 490 -29.51 29.20 6.10
N VAL A 491 -29.68 29.58 4.82
CA VAL A 491 -28.99 28.94 3.69
C VAL A 491 -27.49 29.21 3.75
N GLU A 492 -27.08 30.45 4.00
CA GLU A 492 -25.66 30.82 4.16
C GLU A 492 -25.02 30.06 5.32
N GLY A 493 -25.68 29.98 6.47
CA GLY A 493 -25.23 29.20 7.61
C GLY A 493 -25.05 27.71 7.27
N LYS A 494 -25.97 27.14 6.49
CA LYS A 494 -25.86 25.74 6.04
C LYS A 494 -24.73 25.53 5.03
N VAL A 495 -24.57 26.44 4.06
CA VAL A 495 -23.47 26.42 3.09
C VAL A 495 -22.13 26.49 3.81
N LYS A 496 -21.98 27.42 4.76
CA LYS A 496 -20.78 27.54 5.58
C LYS A 496 -20.47 26.25 6.33
N SER A 497 -21.45 25.66 7.02
CA SER A 497 -21.27 24.41 7.77
C SER A 497 -20.86 23.23 6.87
N VAL A 498 -21.45 23.11 5.68
CA VAL A 498 -21.09 22.07 4.71
C VAL A 498 -19.68 22.31 4.17
N ARG A 499 -19.34 23.56 3.81
CA ARG A 499 -18.00 23.95 3.35
C ARG A 499 -16.94 23.60 4.40
N GLU A 500 -17.13 24.00 5.65
CA GLU A 500 -16.22 23.68 6.77
C GLU A 500 -16.06 22.16 6.95
N SER A 501 -17.14 21.38 6.80
CA SER A 501 -17.08 19.92 6.88
C SER A 501 -16.26 19.32 5.73
N ILE A 502 -16.44 19.82 4.50
CA ILE A 502 -15.66 19.36 3.34
C ILE A 502 -14.19 19.78 3.47
N GLU A 503 -13.89 20.99 3.95
CA GLU A 503 -12.52 21.44 4.25
C GLU A 503 -11.86 20.56 5.31
N GLN A 504 -12.61 20.19 6.36
CA GLN A 504 -12.12 19.29 7.38
C GLN A 504 -11.78 17.91 6.80
N VAL A 505 -12.63 17.36 5.91
CA VAL A 505 -12.35 16.10 5.21
C VAL A 505 -11.17 16.26 4.25
N LYS A 506 -11.16 17.29 3.40
CA LYS A 506 -10.08 17.61 2.46
C LYS A 506 -8.74 17.75 3.17
N SER A 507 -8.70 18.31 4.36
CA SER A 507 -7.45 18.44 5.12
C SER A 507 -6.81 17.08 5.45
N TRP A 508 -7.58 15.99 5.55
CA TRP A 508 -7.04 14.62 5.71
C TRP A 508 -6.34 14.08 4.47
N MET A 509 -6.54 14.70 3.31
CA MET A 509 -5.81 14.37 2.09
C MET A 509 -4.38 14.89 2.08
N ASP A 510 -4.04 15.81 2.99
CA ASP A 510 -2.65 16.19 3.23
C ASP A 510 -1.92 15.01 3.89
N PRO A 511 -0.93 14.38 3.23
CA PRO A 511 -0.19 13.25 3.79
C PRO A 511 0.55 13.61 5.09
N PHE A 512 0.77 14.90 5.36
CA PHE A 512 1.47 15.37 6.55
C PHE A 512 0.54 16.05 7.56
N LYS A 513 -0.78 15.82 7.47
CA LYS A 513 -1.76 16.41 8.40
C LYS A 513 -1.31 16.34 9.87
N GLY A 514 -1.53 17.42 10.60
CA GLY A 514 -1.17 17.51 12.03
C GLY A 514 0.31 17.74 12.30
N GLN A 515 1.10 18.03 11.25
CA GLN A 515 2.50 18.42 11.35
C GLN A 515 2.70 19.83 10.77
N GLU A 516 3.89 20.38 10.95
CA GLU A 516 4.33 21.52 10.15
C GLU A 516 4.24 21.16 8.67
N ARG A 517 3.89 22.13 7.81
CA ARG A 517 3.79 21.91 6.37
C ARG A 517 5.18 21.62 5.81
N PHE A 518 5.54 20.34 5.79
CA PHE A 518 6.80 19.89 5.22
C PHE A 518 6.71 19.87 3.70
N THR A 519 7.74 20.40 3.05
CA THR A 519 7.93 20.20 1.61
C THR A 519 8.50 18.81 1.35
N SER A 520 8.36 18.31 0.13
CA SER A 520 8.98 17.04 -0.28
C SER A 520 10.50 17.05 -0.08
N GLU A 521 11.15 18.22 -0.22
CA GLU A 521 12.58 18.40 0.03
C GLU A 521 12.94 18.23 1.51
N GLN A 522 12.13 18.78 2.42
CA GLN A 522 12.33 18.59 3.86
C GLN A 522 12.14 17.13 4.28
N ILE A 523 11.19 16.43 3.67
CA ILE A 523 11.00 15.00 3.92
C ILE A 523 12.17 14.18 3.38
N ALA A 524 12.64 14.49 2.17
CA ALA A 524 13.82 13.84 1.60
C ALA A 524 15.06 14.08 2.47
N ASP A 525 15.21 15.30 2.98
CA ASP A 525 16.24 15.64 3.97
C ASP A 525 16.07 14.80 5.25
N PHE A 526 14.86 14.62 5.79
CA PHE A 526 14.68 13.77 6.97
C PHE A 526 15.05 12.29 6.72
N VAL A 527 14.72 11.78 5.55
CA VAL A 527 15.10 10.41 5.15
C VAL A 527 16.61 10.28 4.98
N ALA A 528 17.26 11.26 4.33
CA ALA A 528 18.72 11.34 4.22
C ALA A 528 19.43 11.47 5.58
N LYS A 529 18.68 11.88 6.61
CA LYS A 529 19.11 12.04 7.99
C LYS A 529 18.84 10.82 8.87
N GLY A 530 18.44 9.70 8.26
CA GLY A 530 18.25 8.41 8.93
C GLY A 530 16.81 8.07 9.25
N GLU A 531 15.86 8.98 9.04
CA GLU A 531 14.45 8.67 9.28
C GLU A 531 13.93 7.62 8.28
N PRO A 532 13.18 6.59 8.73
CA PRO A 532 12.54 5.64 7.83
C PRO A 532 11.59 6.34 6.84
N GLU A 533 11.62 5.90 5.58
CA GLU A 533 10.75 6.44 4.54
C GLU A 533 9.28 6.22 4.90
N GLY A 534 8.43 7.23 4.63
CA GLY A 534 6.99 7.15 4.91
C GLY A 534 6.60 7.38 6.37
N LEU A 535 7.55 7.47 7.32
CA LEU A 535 7.25 7.68 8.74
C LEU A 535 6.41 8.94 8.99
N ARG A 536 6.75 10.04 8.32
CA ARG A 536 5.98 11.30 8.43
C ARG A 536 4.57 11.19 7.87
N LYS A 537 4.32 10.32 6.88
CA LYS A 537 2.97 10.14 6.30
C LYS A 537 1.99 9.48 7.27
N VAL A 538 2.51 8.68 8.22
CA VAL A 538 1.68 7.94 9.17
C VAL A 538 1.47 8.69 10.49
N LYS A 539 2.26 9.72 10.78
CA LYS A 539 2.17 10.52 12.01
C LYS A 539 0.81 11.18 12.19
N GLY A 540 0.31 11.83 11.15
CA GLY A 540 -0.98 12.54 11.22
C GLY A 540 -2.16 11.63 11.53
N VAL A 541 -2.14 10.44 10.94
CA VAL A 541 -3.24 9.48 11.00
C VAL A 541 -3.16 8.61 12.25
N TYR A 542 -1.98 8.09 12.55
CA TYR A 542 -1.76 7.11 13.59
C TYR A 542 -1.09 7.70 14.83
N GLY A 543 -0.93 9.02 14.90
CA GLY A 543 -0.19 9.71 15.97
C GLY A 543 -0.65 9.41 17.40
N SER A 544 -1.93 9.09 17.56
CA SER A 544 -2.56 8.71 18.83
C SER A 544 -2.51 7.20 19.12
N ALA A 545 -2.16 6.37 18.13
CA ALA A 545 -2.08 4.92 18.31
C ALA A 545 -0.89 4.54 19.22
N GLY A 546 -1.08 3.53 20.07
CA GLY A 546 -0.01 3.04 20.96
C GLY A 546 1.24 2.61 20.18
N PHE A 547 1.07 1.96 19.03
CA PHE A 547 2.17 1.56 18.15
C PHE A 547 2.98 2.75 17.62
N TYR A 548 2.34 3.91 17.42
CA TYR A 548 3.05 5.08 16.94
C TYR A 548 4.02 5.65 17.99
N GLN A 549 3.82 5.40 19.29
CA GLN A 549 4.83 5.77 20.30
C GLN A 549 6.16 5.06 20.08
N TYR A 550 6.14 3.83 19.53
CA TYR A 550 7.35 3.15 19.07
C TYR A 550 7.93 3.87 17.85
N LEU A 551 7.11 4.20 16.85
CA LEU A 551 7.55 4.89 15.64
C LEU A 551 8.16 6.27 15.90
N LYS A 552 7.73 6.98 16.96
CA LYS A 552 8.37 8.23 17.39
C LYS A 552 9.86 8.08 17.71
N GLY A 553 10.29 6.90 18.16
CA GLY A 553 11.70 6.63 18.43
C GLY A 553 12.58 6.68 17.17
N TRP A 554 11.97 6.58 15.99
CA TRP A 554 12.63 6.65 14.68
C TRP A 554 12.64 8.04 14.06
N GLU A 555 11.89 8.99 14.62
CA GLU A 555 11.98 10.38 14.18
C GLU A 555 13.37 10.94 14.46
N ILE A 556 13.73 11.99 13.75
CA ILE A 556 14.88 12.82 14.05
C ILE A 556 14.98 13.12 15.57
N ARG A 557 16.16 12.86 16.16
CA ARG A 557 16.48 12.92 17.62
C ARG A 557 15.84 11.82 18.48
N GLY A 558 15.15 10.86 17.89
CA GLY A 558 14.56 9.72 18.58
C GLY A 558 15.60 8.72 19.11
N GLN A 559 15.18 7.94 20.10
CA GLN A 559 16.03 6.97 20.80
C GLN A 559 16.64 5.90 19.88
N PHE A 560 15.97 5.53 18.78
CA PHE A 560 16.50 4.52 17.86
C PHE A 560 17.60 5.09 16.97
N LEU A 561 17.48 6.33 16.53
CA LEU A 561 18.58 7.02 15.83
C LEU A 561 19.77 7.25 16.77
N GLN A 562 19.54 7.53 18.07
CA GLN A 562 20.61 7.58 19.06
C GLN A 562 21.26 6.21 19.31
N LEU A 563 20.50 5.11 19.24
CA LEU A 563 21.05 3.77 19.32
C LEU A 563 21.90 3.45 18.10
N ILE A 564 21.46 3.86 16.91
CA ILE A 564 22.25 3.78 15.67
C ILE A 564 23.54 4.59 15.82
N ALA A 565 23.52 5.72 16.53
CA ALA A 565 24.72 6.48 16.84
C ALA A 565 25.79 5.67 17.60
N LYS A 566 25.42 4.62 18.35
CA LYS A 566 26.40 3.71 18.99
C LYS A 566 27.16 2.84 17.98
N LEU A 567 26.67 2.71 16.74
CA LEU A 567 27.44 2.14 15.64
C LEU A 567 28.72 2.96 15.40
N LYS A 568 28.71 4.27 15.71
CA LYS A 568 29.90 5.12 15.68
C LYS A 568 30.99 4.66 16.64
N ASP A 569 30.61 4.16 17.81
CA ASP A 569 31.57 3.63 18.79
C ASP A 569 32.23 2.35 18.24
N VAL A 570 31.45 1.49 17.57
CA VAL A 570 31.95 0.27 16.93
C VAL A 570 32.87 0.62 15.76
N ILE A 571 32.50 1.60 14.94
CA ILE A 571 33.33 2.13 13.85
C ILE A 571 34.61 2.75 14.40
N GLY A 572 34.54 3.54 15.48
CA GLY A 572 35.71 4.14 16.11
C GLY A 572 36.64 3.09 16.74
N ALA A 573 36.08 2.04 17.33
CA ALA A 573 36.85 0.90 17.82
C ALA A 573 37.52 0.13 16.67
N LEU A 574 36.83 0.01 15.52
CA LEU A 574 37.35 -0.57 14.29
C LEU A 574 38.52 0.26 13.77
N ASP A 575 38.38 1.58 13.66
CA ASP A 575 39.45 2.54 13.30
C ASP A 575 40.69 2.39 14.19
N SER A 576 40.51 2.36 15.50
CA SER A 576 41.62 2.19 16.45
C SER A 576 42.34 0.86 16.26
N SER A 577 41.61 -0.22 15.98
CA SER A 577 42.22 -1.53 15.68
C SER A 577 42.92 -1.54 14.32
N SER A 578 42.40 -0.85 13.31
CA SER A 578 43.07 -0.67 12.04
C SER A 578 44.44 -0.01 12.20
N SER A 579 44.50 1.10 12.94
CA SER A 579 45.77 1.81 13.15
C SER A 579 46.77 0.98 13.95
N THR A 580 46.28 0.14 14.86
CA THR A 580 47.11 -0.81 15.60
C THR A 580 47.68 -1.87 14.65
N LEU A 581 46.83 -2.49 13.82
CA LEU A 581 47.26 -3.47 12.84
C LEU A 581 48.28 -2.88 11.85
N GLU A 582 48.05 -1.67 11.33
CA GLU A 582 49.01 -0.99 10.44
C GLU A 582 50.37 -0.76 11.12
N ALA A 583 50.38 -0.43 12.41
CA ALA A 583 51.62 -0.26 13.16
C ALA A 583 52.36 -1.60 13.36
N GLU A 584 51.64 -2.67 13.71
CA GLU A 584 52.23 -3.99 13.92
C GLU A 584 52.71 -4.62 12.59
N MET A 585 51.97 -4.46 11.50
CA MET A 585 52.41 -4.90 10.16
C MET A 585 53.71 -4.21 9.74
N LYS A 586 53.84 -2.90 10.04
CA LYS A 586 55.06 -2.16 9.72
C LYS A 586 56.26 -2.66 10.55
N LYS A 587 56.08 -2.87 11.85
CA LYS A 587 57.15 -3.43 12.70
C LYS A 587 57.53 -4.83 12.25
N LEU A 588 56.56 -5.67 11.88
CA LEU A 588 56.80 -7.00 11.36
C LEU A 588 57.68 -6.94 10.12
N HIS A 589 57.37 -6.06 9.17
CA HIS A 589 58.19 -5.84 7.99
C HIS A 589 59.63 -5.41 8.34
N ASP A 590 59.80 -4.47 9.28
CA ASP A 590 61.12 -4.00 9.71
C ASP A 590 61.94 -5.14 10.39
N GLU A 591 61.35 -5.92 11.30
CA GLU A 591 62.02 -7.05 11.98
C GLU A 591 62.37 -8.18 11.01
N LEU A 592 61.50 -8.43 10.04
CA LEU A 592 61.67 -9.46 9.02
C LEU A 592 62.84 -9.11 8.08
N LYS A 593 62.99 -7.83 7.74
CA LYS A 593 64.14 -7.34 6.98
C LYS A 593 65.44 -7.51 7.78
N ASP A 594 65.44 -7.07 9.05
CA ASP A 594 66.59 -7.19 9.95
C ASP A 594 67.02 -8.65 10.14
N ALA A 595 66.04 -9.57 10.34
CA ALA A 595 66.31 -11.00 10.47
C ALA A 595 66.89 -11.60 9.18
N THR A 596 66.37 -11.20 8.01
CA THR A 596 66.88 -11.65 6.71
C THR A 596 68.32 -11.22 6.47
N GLU A 597 68.65 -9.95 6.75
CA GLU A 597 70.03 -9.44 6.63
C GLU A 597 71.00 -10.13 7.61
N ALA A 598 70.54 -10.43 8.83
CA ALA A 598 71.30 -11.19 9.81
C ALA A 598 71.57 -12.63 9.35
N ARG A 599 70.57 -13.30 8.75
CA ARG A 599 70.69 -14.66 8.20
C ARG A 599 71.71 -14.73 7.08
N GLU A 600 71.63 -13.83 6.10
CA GLU A 600 72.61 -13.77 5.01
C GLU A 600 74.02 -13.55 5.54
N THR A 601 74.18 -12.73 6.58
CA THR A 601 75.46 -12.54 7.25
C THR A 601 75.95 -13.82 7.93
N ALA A 602 75.08 -14.52 8.67
CA ALA A 602 75.41 -15.77 9.34
C ALA A 602 75.75 -16.90 8.35
N GLU A 603 74.97 -17.08 7.27
CA GLU A 603 75.24 -18.02 6.18
C GLU A 603 76.67 -17.84 5.64
N ASN A 604 77.03 -16.60 5.30
CA ASN A 604 78.36 -16.27 4.80
C ASN A 604 79.47 -16.60 5.82
N ARG A 605 79.23 -16.33 7.11
CA ARG A 605 80.21 -16.61 8.18
C ARG A 605 80.33 -18.09 8.51
N LEU A 606 79.24 -18.84 8.45
CA LEU A 606 79.22 -20.28 8.64
C LEU A 606 79.91 -21.01 7.49
N SER A 607 79.68 -20.56 6.24
CA SER A 607 80.39 -21.07 5.06
C SER A 607 81.90 -20.85 5.19
N GLN A 608 82.32 -19.65 5.63
CA GLN A 608 83.75 -19.37 5.92
C GLN A 608 84.29 -20.26 7.04
N ALA A 609 83.52 -20.47 8.11
CA ALA A 609 83.92 -21.33 9.22
C ALA A 609 84.16 -22.78 8.77
N GLY A 610 83.28 -23.34 7.92
CA GLY A 610 83.44 -24.69 7.37
C GLY A 610 84.76 -24.91 6.60
N GLN A 611 85.37 -23.85 6.08
CA GLN A 611 86.63 -23.91 5.31
C GLN A 611 87.90 -23.81 6.18
N ILE A 612 87.77 -23.61 7.50
CA ILE A 612 88.93 -23.47 8.40
C ILE A 612 89.64 -24.82 8.57
N GLN A 613 90.97 -24.86 8.38
CA GLN A 613 91.80 -26.07 8.42
C GLN A 613 91.91 -26.73 9.81
N GLY A 614 91.40 -26.08 10.87
CA GLY A 614 91.41 -26.57 12.25
C GLY A 614 90.12 -27.25 12.74
N ILE A 615 89.09 -27.36 11.90
CA ILE A 615 87.82 -28.04 12.24
C ILE A 615 87.89 -29.51 11.82
N THR A 616 87.35 -30.42 12.65
CA THR A 616 87.26 -31.85 12.34
C THR A 616 86.34 -32.11 11.15
N GLU A 617 86.57 -33.18 10.40
CA GLU A 617 85.76 -33.50 9.21
C GLU A 617 84.28 -33.70 9.54
N ASP A 618 83.98 -34.37 10.67
CA ASP A 618 82.63 -34.50 11.26
C ASP A 618 81.91 -33.15 11.34
N ILE A 619 82.54 -32.16 11.99
CA ILE A 619 81.92 -30.86 12.21
C ILE A 619 81.78 -30.12 10.87
N ARG A 620 82.74 -30.30 9.94
CA ARG A 620 82.65 -29.71 8.60
C ARG A 620 81.47 -30.27 7.81
N GLU A 621 81.30 -31.58 7.76
CA GLU A 621 80.19 -32.24 7.06
C GLU A 621 78.84 -31.81 7.65
N MET A 622 78.71 -31.80 8.97
CA MET A 622 77.48 -31.38 9.65
C MET A 622 77.19 -29.89 9.43
N VAL A 623 78.20 -29.00 9.54
CA VAL A 623 78.01 -27.57 9.24
C VAL A 623 77.56 -27.39 7.80
N GLN A 624 78.12 -28.14 6.84
CA GLN A 624 77.72 -28.03 5.44
C GLN A 624 76.29 -28.55 5.21
N GLU A 625 75.93 -29.73 5.74
CA GLU A 625 74.57 -30.29 5.65
C GLU A 625 73.54 -29.32 6.23
N LYS A 626 73.82 -28.77 7.41
CA LYS A 626 72.93 -27.82 8.08
C LYS A 626 72.89 -26.46 7.38
N LEU A 627 73.99 -26.03 6.74
CA LEU A 627 74.02 -24.81 5.94
C LEU A 627 73.22 -24.94 4.65
N ASP A 628 73.23 -26.10 4.00
CA ASP A 628 72.37 -26.40 2.86
C ASP A 628 70.89 -26.40 3.29
N ALA A 629 70.57 -27.02 4.43
CA ALA A 629 69.23 -26.97 5.01
C ALA A 629 68.82 -25.53 5.38
N MET A 630 69.74 -24.74 5.93
CA MET A 630 69.51 -23.33 6.25
C MET A 630 69.27 -22.49 4.99
N HIS A 631 69.98 -22.74 3.89
CA HIS A 631 69.74 -22.06 2.61
C HIS A 631 68.37 -22.40 2.02
N GLU A 632 67.95 -23.66 2.08
CA GLU A 632 66.59 -24.07 1.67
C GLU A 632 65.55 -23.37 2.54
N MET A 633 65.78 -23.31 3.85
CA MET A 633 64.88 -22.68 4.81
C MET A 633 64.79 -21.16 4.66
N SER A 634 65.93 -20.50 4.48
CA SER A 634 66.03 -19.07 4.15
C SER A 634 65.26 -18.75 2.87
N SER A 635 65.32 -19.62 1.86
CA SER A 635 64.57 -19.44 0.62
C SER A 635 63.07 -19.60 0.82
N LYS A 636 62.65 -20.62 1.59
CA LYS A 636 61.24 -20.83 1.97
C LYS A 636 60.70 -19.64 2.74
N ILE A 637 61.44 -19.16 3.74
CA ILE A 637 61.02 -18.02 4.56
C ILE A 637 60.97 -16.74 3.73
N LYS A 638 61.94 -16.47 2.84
CA LYS A 638 61.86 -15.33 1.90
C LYS A 638 60.59 -15.37 1.05
N LEU A 639 60.20 -16.53 0.54
CA LEU A 639 58.95 -16.68 -0.20
C LEU A 639 57.72 -16.45 0.68
N SER A 640 57.65 -17.07 1.86
CA SER A 640 56.56 -16.87 2.82
C SER A 640 56.42 -15.40 3.25
N ILE A 641 57.54 -14.70 3.37
CA ILE A 641 57.62 -13.26 3.64
C ILE A 641 56.97 -12.46 2.50
N GLU A 642 57.33 -12.71 1.25
CA GLU A 642 56.78 -11.99 0.09
C GLU A 642 55.28 -12.27 -0.11
N GLU A 643 54.85 -13.49 0.21
CA GLU A 643 53.44 -13.89 0.19
C GLU A 643 52.66 -13.19 1.30
N LEU A 644 53.19 -13.20 2.53
CA LEU A 644 52.62 -12.51 3.67
C LEU A 644 52.50 -10.99 3.43
N GLU A 645 53.53 -10.34 2.89
CA GLU A 645 53.47 -8.91 2.56
C GLU A 645 52.35 -8.60 1.55
N ARG A 646 52.19 -9.45 0.54
CA ARG A 646 51.10 -9.34 -0.44
C ARG A 646 49.74 -9.56 0.21
N ALA A 647 49.60 -10.59 1.04
CA ALA A 647 48.35 -10.89 1.75
C ALA A 647 47.96 -9.75 2.71
N LEU A 648 48.92 -9.20 3.45
CA LEU A 648 48.70 -8.07 4.37
C LEU A 648 48.30 -6.80 3.62
N GLU A 649 48.89 -6.49 2.47
CA GLU A 649 48.49 -5.31 1.68
C GLU A 649 47.08 -5.48 1.08
N ILE A 650 46.73 -6.69 0.60
CA ILE A 650 45.37 -7.00 0.14
C ILE A 650 44.37 -6.87 1.31
N ALA A 651 44.70 -7.45 2.47
CA ALA A 651 43.89 -7.38 3.68
C ALA A 651 43.67 -5.93 4.11
N ARG A 652 44.73 -5.12 4.12
CA ARG A 652 44.68 -3.69 4.43
C ARG A 652 43.75 -2.94 3.49
N LYS A 653 43.88 -3.16 2.17
CA LYS A 653 43.05 -2.50 1.16
C LYS A 653 41.58 -2.89 1.27
N ASN A 654 41.29 -4.19 1.35
CA ASN A 654 39.92 -4.70 1.46
C ASN A 654 39.28 -4.22 2.76
N TYR A 655 40.04 -4.24 3.85
CA TYR A 655 39.61 -3.71 5.12
C TYR A 655 39.29 -2.20 5.07
N ALA A 656 40.16 -1.39 4.48
CA ALA A 656 39.91 0.03 4.32
C ALA A 656 38.63 0.31 3.51
N ALA A 657 38.37 -0.50 2.47
CA ALA A 657 37.15 -0.44 1.69
C ALA A 657 35.90 -0.86 2.51
N ALA A 658 35.98 -1.97 3.25
CA ALA A 658 34.90 -2.44 4.13
C ALA A 658 34.56 -1.40 5.20
N ARG A 659 35.58 -0.83 5.83
CA ARG A 659 35.45 0.25 6.80
C ARG A 659 34.77 1.47 6.20
N GLN A 660 35.24 1.92 5.04
CA GLN A 660 34.66 3.06 4.34
C GLN A 660 33.19 2.79 3.99
N ALA A 661 32.86 1.59 3.51
CA ALA A 661 31.48 1.20 3.22
C ALA A 661 30.58 1.22 4.46
N ILE A 662 31.07 0.75 5.61
CA ILE A 662 30.34 0.84 6.89
C ILE A 662 30.20 2.29 7.34
N GLN A 663 31.26 3.11 7.19
CA GLN A 663 31.22 4.54 7.54
C GLN A 663 30.26 5.33 6.66
N ASP A 664 30.23 5.06 5.37
CA ASP A 664 29.33 5.73 4.43
C ASP A 664 27.89 5.30 4.68
N ALA A 665 27.63 4.01 4.91
CA ALA A 665 26.31 3.53 5.34
C ALA A 665 25.87 4.19 6.66
N PHE A 666 26.80 4.32 7.62
CA PHE A 666 26.54 5.02 8.86
C PHE A 666 26.26 6.50 8.64
N LYS A 667 27.03 7.20 7.81
CA LYS A 667 26.80 8.63 7.48
C LYS A 667 25.48 8.81 6.75
N ASP A 668 25.17 7.98 5.77
CA ASP A 668 23.88 7.98 5.09
C ASP A 668 22.73 7.69 6.06
N ALA A 669 22.99 6.96 7.15
CA ALA A 669 22.04 6.71 8.22
C ALA A 669 22.04 7.80 9.33
N THR A 670 23.06 8.66 9.44
CA THR A 670 23.25 9.53 10.63
C THR A 670 23.77 10.94 10.35
N SER A 671 23.88 11.36 9.09
CA SER A 671 24.43 12.65 8.63
C SER A 671 23.93 13.87 9.42
N PHE A 672 22.70 13.80 9.95
CA PHE A 672 22.14 14.82 10.83
C PHE A 672 22.70 14.88 12.24
N LEU A 673 23.01 13.72 12.86
CA LEU A 673 23.48 13.66 14.24
C LEU A 673 24.81 14.40 14.39
N GLU A 674 25.61 14.47 13.32
CA GLU A 674 26.86 15.22 13.27
C GLU A 674 26.64 16.74 13.12
N SER A 675 25.47 17.16 12.64
CA SER A 675 25.07 18.56 12.45
C SER A 675 24.34 19.18 13.66
N LEU A 676 23.99 18.38 14.67
CA LEU A 676 23.36 18.88 15.89
C LEU A 676 24.40 19.58 16.78
N PRO A 677 24.07 20.75 17.39
CA PRO A 677 24.91 21.34 18.42
C PRO A 677 25.11 20.33 19.56
N LYS A 678 26.35 20.20 20.04
CA LYS A 678 26.73 19.33 21.17
C LYS A 678 26.09 19.85 22.47
N GLU A 679 24.79 19.66 22.63
CA GLU A 679 24.18 19.68 23.96
C GLU A 679 24.48 18.35 24.64
N ASP A 680 24.88 18.43 25.91
CA ASP A 680 25.44 17.32 26.69
C ASP A 680 24.52 16.08 26.68
N PRO A 681 24.88 15.02 25.94
CA PRO A 681 24.06 13.81 25.79
C PRO A 681 23.96 12.99 27.08
N SER A 682 24.79 13.28 28.09
CA SER A 682 24.91 12.48 29.32
C SER A 682 23.60 12.39 30.11
N VAL A 683 22.81 13.47 30.15
CA VAL A 683 21.58 13.53 30.96
C VAL A 683 20.46 12.67 30.39
N MET A 684 20.36 12.53 29.07
CA MET A 684 19.39 11.61 28.43
C MET A 684 19.92 10.17 28.35
N LEU A 685 21.24 9.99 28.24
CA LEU A 685 21.89 8.68 28.15
C LEU A 685 21.80 7.90 29.48
N GLU A 686 21.88 8.56 30.63
CA GLU A 686 21.71 7.94 31.95
C GLU A 686 20.29 7.42 32.18
N ALA A 687 19.27 8.17 31.74
CA ALA A 687 17.87 7.74 31.82
C ALA A 687 17.58 6.55 30.90
N ALA A 688 18.14 6.55 29.68
CA ALA A 688 17.99 5.46 28.72
C ALA A 688 18.78 4.19 29.12
N SER A 689 19.98 4.34 29.70
CA SER A 689 20.77 3.20 30.18
C SER A 689 20.14 2.51 31.37
N ALA A 690 19.55 3.27 32.31
CA ALA A 690 18.81 2.73 33.45
C ALA A 690 17.60 1.89 32.99
N TRP A 691 16.85 2.38 32.01
CA TRP A 691 15.70 1.66 31.46
C TRP A 691 16.11 0.38 30.71
N THR A 692 17.21 0.42 29.94
CA THR A 692 17.71 -0.74 29.20
C THR A 692 18.26 -1.82 30.14
N GLN A 693 18.96 -1.42 31.22
CA GLN A 693 19.40 -2.34 32.26
C GLN A 693 18.19 -3.03 32.94
N GLN A 694 17.09 -2.31 33.15
CA GLN A 694 15.86 -2.87 33.73
C GLN A 694 15.21 -3.93 32.80
N GLN A 695 15.17 -3.66 31.48
CA GLN A 695 14.64 -4.61 30.49
C GLN A 695 15.50 -5.87 30.39
N VAL A 696 16.83 -5.74 30.38
CA VAL A 696 17.76 -6.87 30.34
C VAL A 696 17.63 -7.74 31.59
N MET A 697 17.48 -7.13 32.78
CA MET A 697 17.24 -7.86 34.02
C MET A 697 15.90 -8.61 34.00
N THR A 698 14.87 -8.03 33.38
CA THR A 698 13.55 -8.67 33.23
C THR A 698 13.62 -9.88 32.31
N LEU A 699 14.25 -9.74 31.14
CA LEU A 699 14.48 -10.85 30.21
C LEU A 699 15.33 -11.97 30.81
N LYS A 700 16.34 -11.64 31.63
CA LYS A 700 17.16 -12.62 32.34
C LYS A 700 16.34 -13.42 33.36
N ALA A 701 15.41 -12.77 34.06
CA ALA A 701 14.50 -13.41 35.00
C ALA A 701 13.48 -14.33 34.31
N GLU A 702 12.95 -13.90 33.15
CA GLU A 702 12.05 -14.73 32.33
C GLU A 702 12.76 -15.94 31.75
N LEU A 703 13.99 -15.78 31.24
CA LEU A 703 14.81 -16.88 30.73
C LEU A 703 15.12 -17.90 31.83
N GLN A 704 15.40 -17.44 33.04
CA GLN A 704 15.65 -18.32 34.18
C GLN A 704 14.39 -19.08 34.61
N SER A 705 13.23 -18.42 34.59
CA SER A 705 11.93 -19.05 34.82
C SER A 705 11.61 -20.12 33.76
N ALA A 706 11.89 -19.83 32.49
CA ALA A 706 11.71 -20.77 31.39
C ALA A 706 12.64 -22.00 31.51
N ARG A 707 13.90 -21.81 31.95
CA ARG A 707 14.82 -22.93 32.23
C ARG A 707 14.31 -23.84 33.35
N ILE A 708 13.79 -23.27 34.44
CA ILE A 708 13.21 -24.03 35.55
C ILE A 708 12.00 -24.82 35.06
N ALA A 709 11.10 -24.19 34.29
CA ALA A 709 9.94 -24.86 33.72
C ALA A 709 10.34 -26.02 32.78
N HIS A 710 11.34 -25.81 31.91
CA HIS A 710 11.86 -26.84 31.03
C HIS A 710 12.47 -28.01 31.80
N GLN A 711 13.25 -27.74 32.86
CA GLN A 711 13.80 -28.79 33.73
C GLN A 711 12.70 -29.57 34.44
N ALA A 712 11.64 -28.91 34.92
CA ALA A 712 10.50 -29.57 35.54
C ALA A 712 9.73 -30.47 34.54
N VAL A 713 9.57 -30.03 33.30
CA VAL A 713 8.97 -30.85 32.22
C VAL A 713 9.87 -32.05 31.91
N LYS A 714 11.19 -31.83 31.78
CA LYS A 714 12.15 -32.91 31.53
C LYS A 714 12.13 -33.96 32.65
N ALA A 715 12.03 -33.54 33.91
CA ALA A 715 11.91 -34.44 35.05
C ALA A 715 10.60 -35.24 35.02
N LYS A 716 9.47 -34.60 34.70
CA LYS A 716 8.18 -35.29 34.55
C LYS A 716 8.17 -36.29 33.39
N MET A 717 8.83 -35.96 32.28
CA MET A 717 8.96 -36.88 31.14
C MET A 717 9.88 -38.06 31.44
N ALA A 718 10.89 -37.90 32.31
CA ALA A 718 11.71 -39.01 32.76
C ALA A 718 10.90 -39.98 33.64
N ILE A 719 10.11 -39.46 34.59
CA ILE A 719 9.23 -40.27 35.45
C ILE A 719 8.20 -41.04 34.60
N ALA A 720 7.56 -40.37 33.64
CA ALA A 720 6.57 -40.99 32.77
C ALA A 720 7.14 -41.98 31.73
N ARG A 721 8.47 -42.16 31.69
CA ARG A 721 9.14 -43.13 30.82
C ARG A 721 9.57 -44.39 31.59
N ASP A 722 9.67 -44.28 32.92
CA ASP A 722 10.00 -45.37 33.82
C ASP A 722 8.74 -46.05 34.42
N ASP A 723 7.58 -45.38 34.33
CA ASP A 723 6.24 -45.94 34.49
C ASP A 723 5.71 -46.52 33.15
#